data_AF-A0A166WA46-F1
#
_entry.id   AF-A0A166WA46-F1
#
_cell.length_a   1.000
_cell.length_b   1.000
_cell.length_c   1.000
_cell.angle_alpha   90.00
_cell.angle_beta   90.00
_cell.angle_gamma   90.00
#
_symmetry.space_group_name_H-M   'P 1'
#
loop_
_entity.id
_entity.type
_entity.pdbx_description
1 polymer ?
#
loop_
_entity_poly.entity_id
_entity_poly.type
_entity_poly.pdbx_seq_one_letter_code
_entity_poly.pdbx_strand_id
1 'polypeptide(L)'
;MKKIVRNASLSILLLAAAGGASAEHSQSEWVEKFNLISEQYQAQYPDSFSRSSNLAWAEAYYLDALLEMYVGTKDPKYLDTFTLRVDKALALAKDNTGMGNDGYKGWGEWVYSVDAIQNFGAENADEQDETLPANWHRWQSTPETAFRNTVDKVEDGKSSAAFTVKTAPETNRWHVLQTPLTNLHKATEHYDPNSKYQINFHAKIENCEAGVRGLLQVYDFTDKKVLLNTYVDSKTYTNHTAEFITPSNPLNNVHVRLYASNYRKSCTAHFDNIKVKSWREYLVHDGMITAPMAKFIKLARTGRLETHFTPLADRYYDFLVNNTFPKWEKDLYSTLSGNLVYLFADDSSSRKPGQSLPHNQYLALQRTYAELAQIDGSDPQHRYMAQELINAFKSSLNIGHYQNNLGTQVEKYEWSYWSILTDKDTIADGYNWTGTEDTSHGNLDVVAAMSSYNAGVGFNRDEMQRFANTADFMISHCDNFSMHVNNCYASESLTSLRWWIQLAEFKPSIYHDSEAKLTQVFNAIQGVGQRYYMGAIAQLIKGYRVYRQPFDVVSANALPEGWRHWQSNPETVFLSHNSAFSGSQGLTVKNKPTYGWQVAQKIFDYEPGATYRLDSMARVFSGDANGRVMVYDATSKKSIVQKITTSRDWSPLTLQFNAPSTAGHVLQIYLYSTKWQVDSEIHFDDLEIYRID
;
A
#
# COMPACT_ATOMS: atom_id res chain seq x y z
N MET A 1 -11.44 -23.53 -37.71
CA MET A 1 -10.00 -23.24 -37.60
C MET A 1 -9.80 -22.41 -36.33
N LYS A 2 -9.28 -23.02 -35.26
CA LYS A 2 -9.19 -22.45 -33.92
C LYS A 2 -7.88 -21.68 -33.74
N LYS A 3 -7.95 -20.41 -33.31
CA LYS A 3 -6.86 -19.75 -32.57
C LYS A 3 -7.21 -19.81 -31.09
N ILE A 4 -6.63 -20.79 -30.41
CA ILE A 4 -6.69 -20.97 -28.96
C ILE A 4 -5.68 -19.99 -28.35
N VAL A 5 -6.14 -18.95 -27.66
CA VAL A 5 -5.32 -18.20 -26.71
C VAL A 5 -5.59 -18.84 -25.34
N ARG A 6 -4.75 -19.81 -24.97
CA ARG A 6 -4.68 -20.31 -23.59
C ARG A 6 -4.06 -19.19 -22.76
N ASN A 7 -4.77 -18.74 -21.73
CA ASN A 7 -4.12 -18.12 -20.57
C ASN A 7 -3.25 -19.21 -19.93
N ALA A 8 -1.99 -19.24 -20.32
CA ALA A 8 -0.98 -20.02 -19.62
C ALA A 8 -0.75 -19.34 -18.28
N SER A 9 -1.21 -19.96 -17.20
CA SER A 9 -0.49 -19.89 -15.94
C SER A 9 0.93 -20.31 -16.27
N LEU A 10 1.86 -19.35 -16.26
CA LEU A 10 3.26 -19.63 -16.53
C LEU A 10 3.78 -20.42 -15.31
N SER A 11 3.56 -21.73 -15.31
CA SER A 11 4.40 -22.63 -14.54
C SER A 11 5.80 -22.48 -15.13
N ILE A 12 6.61 -21.62 -14.51
CA ILE A 12 8.04 -21.53 -14.79
C ILE A 12 8.62 -22.88 -14.41
N LEU A 13 8.73 -23.78 -15.39
CA LEU A 13 9.64 -24.91 -15.31
C LEU A 13 11.04 -24.29 -15.21
N LEU A 14 11.58 -24.24 -14.00
CA LEU A 14 13.00 -24.03 -13.75
C LEU A 14 13.75 -25.15 -14.47
N LEU A 15 14.17 -24.90 -15.71
CA LEU A 15 15.32 -25.59 -16.27
C LEU A 15 16.51 -25.20 -15.39
N ALA A 16 17.06 -26.17 -14.68
CA ALA A 16 18.33 -26.06 -13.99
C ALA A 16 19.42 -25.73 -15.03
N ALA A 17 19.57 -24.44 -15.33
CA ALA A 17 20.70 -23.92 -16.07
C ALA A 17 21.91 -23.98 -15.12
N ALA A 18 22.91 -24.77 -15.51
CA ALA A 18 24.15 -24.92 -14.80
C ALA A 18 24.81 -23.54 -14.58
N GLY A 19 24.87 -23.09 -13.32
CA GLY A 19 26.02 -22.44 -12.68
C GLY A 19 26.71 -21.26 -13.35
N GLY A 20 26.06 -20.54 -14.27
CA GLY A 20 26.52 -19.21 -14.67
C GLY A 20 26.08 -18.22 -13.61
N ALA A 21 26.99 -17.63 -12.84
CA ALA A 21 26.67 -16.48 -12.01
C ALA A 21 26.00 -15.44 -12.92
N SER A 22 24.70 -15.20 -12.74
CA SER A 22 24.03 -14.09 -13.42
C SER A 22 24.75 -12.83 -12.95
N ALA A 23 25.34 -12.08 -13.86
CA ALA A 23 25.96 -10.81 -13.53
C ALA A 23 24.92 -9.95 -12.80
N GLU A 24 25.29 -9.42 -11.63
CA GLU A 24 24.48 -8.46 -10.88
C GLU A 24 24.21 -7.25 -11.78
N HIS A 25 22.98 -6.72 -11.73
CA HIS A 25 22.62 -5.52 -12.47
C HIS A 25 23.02 -4.28 -11.68
N SER A 26 23.67 -3.34 -12.34
CA SER A 26 24.05 -2.06 -11.76
C SER A 26 22.84 -1.24 -11.32
N GLN A 27 23.04 -0.33 -10.36
CA GLN A 27 22.00 0.62 -9.94
C GLN A 27 21.44 1.42 -11.15
N SER A 28 22.27 1.78 -12.12
CA SER A 28 21.82 2.48 -13.34
C SER A 28 20.86 1.64 -14.19
N GLU A 29 21.12 0.34 -14.34
CA GLU A 29 20.21 -0.56 -15.10
C GLU A 29 18.86 -0.69 -14.41
N TRP A 30 18.85 -0.76 -13.07
CA TRP A 30 17.61 -0.74 -12.29
C TRP A 30 16.86 0.59 -12.42
N VAL A 31 17.56 1.73 -12.44
CA VAL A 31 16.96 3.06 -12.66
C VAL A 31 16.33 3.14 -14.05
N GLU A 32 17.02 2.68 -15.09
CA GLU A 32 16.47 2.62 -16.45
C GLU A 32 15.24 1.71 -16.52
N LYS A 33 15.29 0.55 -15.86
CA LYS A 33 14.16 -0.37 -15.75
C LYS A 33 12.96 0.30 -15.07
N PHE A 34 13.18 1.02 -13.96
CA PHE A 34 12.13 1.76 -13.26
C PHE A 34 11.50 2.82 -14.17
N ASN A 35 12.33 3.64 -14.84
CA ASN A 35 11.86 4.72 -15.71
C ASN A 35 11.01 4.18 -16.86
N LEU A 36 11.44 3.09 -17.51
CA LEU A 36 10.67 2.43 -18.56
C LEU A 36 9.27 2.02 -18.09
N ILE A 37 9.17 1.36 -16.93
CA ILE A 37 7.88 0.89 -16.41
C ILE A 37 7.03 2.07 -15.95
N SER A 38 7.64 3.09 -15.36
CA SER A 38 6.99 4.35 -14.95
C SER A 38 6.36 5.07 -16.13
N GLU A 39 7.09 5.25 -17.24
CA GLU A 39 6.56 5.88 -18.45
C GLU A 39 5.38 5.10 -19.03
N GLN A 40 5.49 3.77 -19.09
CA GLN A 40 4.42 2.91 -19.58
C GLN A 40 3.18 2.97 -18.67
N TYR A 41 3.37 2.95 -17.34
CA TYR A 41 2.28 3.08 -16.38
C TYR A 41 1.54 4.41 -16.55
N GLN A 42 2.28 5.52 -16.65
CA GLN A 42 1.71 6.85 -16.86
C GLN A 42 0.93 6.94 -18.19
N ALA A 43 1.43 6.32 -19.25
CA ALA A 43 0.77 6.31 -20.57
C ALA A 43 -0.53 5.49 -20.58
N GLN A 44 -0.56 4.33 -19.90
CA GLN A 44 -1.74 3.46 -19.87
C GLN A 44 -2.79 3.92 -18.86
N TYR A 45 -2.36 4.59 -17.79
CA TYR A 45 -3.22 4.97 -16.67
C TYR A 45 -3.15 6.48 -16.37
N PRO A 46 -3.48 7.34 -17.36
CA PRO A 46 -3.47 8.79 -17.17
C PRO A 46 -4.50 9.22 -16.12
N ASP A 47 -5.60 8.45 -15.98
CA ASP A 47 -6.79 8.75 -15.15
C ASP A 47 -7.15 7.61 -14.16
N SER A 48 -6.17 6.86 -13.65
CA SER A 48 -6.38 5.76 -12.68
C SER A 48 -6.92 6.18 -11.30
N PHE A 49 -7.47 7.39 -11.20
CA PHE A 49 -7.86 8.05 -9.97
C PHE A 49 -9.38 8.02 -9.72
N SER A 50 -10.18 7.49 -10.65
CA SER A 50 -11.65 7.57 -10.57
C SER A 50 -12.28 6.60 -9.56
N ARG A 51 -11.50 5.67 -8.99
CA ARG A 51 -11.96 4.69 -8.00
C ARG A 51 -10.93 4.54 -6.89
N SER A 52 -11.40 4.44 -5.65
CA SER A 52 -10.50 4.31 -4.49
C SER A 52 -9.61 3.07 -4.55
N SER A 53 -10.08 1.96 -5.13
CA SER A 53 -9.28 0.74 -5.25
C SER A 53 -8.07 0.90 -6.17
N ASN A 54 -8.21 1.66 -7.25
CA ASN A 54 -7.10 1.93 -8.16
C ASN A 54 -6.09 2.88 -7.50
N LEU A 55 -6.57 3.83 -6.68
CA LEU A 55 -5.71 4.66 -5.85
C LEU A 55 -4.92 3.80 -4.86
N ALA A 56 -5.60 2.91 -4.14
CA ALA A 56 -4.99 2.08 -3.10
C ALA A 56 -4.00 1.04 -3.67
N TRP A 57 -4.42 0.31 -4.70
CA TRP A 57 -3.72 -0.89 -5.16
C TRP A 57 -2.88 -0.67 -6.41
N ALA A 58 -2.83 0.54 -6.95
CA ALA A 58 -1.91 0.90 -8.03
C ALA A 58 -1.20 2.23 -7.73
N GLU A 59 -1.95 3.31 -7.54
CA GLU A 59 -1.35 4.65 -7.43
C GLU A 59 -0.50 4.81 -6.17
N ALA A 60 -1.00 4.41 -5.01
CA ALA A 60 -0.29 4.51 -3.73
C ALA A 60 1.06 3.81 -3.77
N TYR A 61 1.10 2.62 -4.36
CA TYR A 61 2.34 1.87 -4.56
C TYR A 61 3.32 2.60 -5.49
N TYR A 62 2.82 3.23 -6.53
CA TYR A 62 3.64 4.00 -7.46
C TYR A 62 4.18 5.27 -6.80
N LEU A 63 3.34 6.00 -6.06
CA LEU A 63 3.72 7.18 -5.29
C LEU A 63 4.78 6.86 -4.24
N ASP A 64 4.63 5.77 -3.49
CA ASP A 64 5.65 5.32 -2.54
C ASP A 64 6.97 5.00 -3.26
N ALA A 65 6.91 4.30 -4.39
CA ALA A 65 8.10 3.98 -5.18
C ALA A 65 8.80 5.23 -5.73
N LEU A 66 8.06 6.26 -6.15
CA LEU A 66 8.64 7.55 -6.58
C LEU A 66 9.41 8.23 -5.44
N LEU A 67 8.89 8.19 -4.20
CA LEU A 67 9.61 8.72 -3.05
C LEU A 67 10.88 7.91 -2.75
N GLU A 68 10.82 6.59 -2.85
CA GLU A 68 12.02 5.75 -2.67
C GLU A 68 13.06 5.97 -3.77
N MET A 69 12.62 6.21 -5.01
CA MET A 69 13.50 6.61 -6.11
C MET A 69 14.17 7.94 -5.84
N TYR A 70 13.44 8.95 -5.34
CA TYR A 70 14.05 10.21 -4.91
C TYR A 70 15.05 9.99 -3.78
N VAL A 71 14.70 9.24 -2.74
CA VAL A 71 15.63 8.96 -1.63
C VAL A 71 16.90 8.25 -2.13
N GLY A 72 16.75 7.33 -3.08
CA GLY A 72 17.83 6.55 -3.69
C GLY A 72 18.77 7.34 -4.59
N THR A 73 18.20 8.17 -5.45
CA THR A 73 18.92 8.84 -6.55
C THR A 73 19.17 10.33 -6.33
N LYS A 74 18.39 10.95 -5.45
CA LYS A 74 18.25 12.40 -5.26
C LYS A 74 17.84 13.16 -6.53
N ASP A 75 17.24 12.48 -7.52
CA ASP A 75 16.75 13.10 -8.76
C ASP A 75 15.35 13.72 -8.52
N PRO A 76 15.21 15.06 -8.61
CA PRO A 76 13.96 15.75 -8.29
C PRO A 76 12.80 15.40 -9.24
N LYS A 77 13.05 14.84 -10.43
CA LYS A 77 11.98 14.48 -11.38
C LYS A 77 10.96 13.51 -10.78
N TYR A 78 11.38 12.68 -9.82
CA TYR A 78 10.49 11.75 -9.14
C TYR A 78 9.54 12.48 -8.18
N LEU A 79 9.97 13.59 -7.56
CA LEU A 79 9.12 14.46 -6.76
C LEU A 79 8.16 15.28 -7.64
N ASP A 80 8.60 15.75 -8.80
CA ASP A 80 7.74 16.43 -9.77
C ASP A 80 6.61 15.50 -10.24
N THR A 81 6.96 14.25 -10.56
CA THR A 81 5.98 13.23 -10.93
C THR A 81 5.06 12.92 -9.75
N PHE A 82 5.60 12.76 -8.55
CA PHE A 82 4.81 12.50 -7.33
C PHE A 82 3.76 13.59 -7.10
N THR A 83 4.17 14.86 -7.07
CA THR A 83 3.29 16.00 -6.79
C THR A 83 2.21 16.15 -7.86
N LEU A 84 2.56 15.99 -9.15
CA LEU A 84 1.58 15.97 -10.24
C LEU A 84 0.51 14.90 -10.05
N ARG A 85 0.90 13.70 -9.60
CA ARG A 85 -0.01 12.58 -9.41
C ARG A 85 -0.87 12.73 -8.15
N VAL A 86 -0.31 13.21 -7.04
CA VAL A 86 -1.08 13.52 -5.82
C VAL A 86 -2.10 14.62 -6.09
N ASP A 87 -1.73 15.68 -6.81
CA ASP A 87 -2.64 16.77 -7.16
C ASP A 87 -3.85 16.28 -7.97
N LYS A 88 -3.64 15.32 -8.88
CA LYS A 88 -4.73 14.66 -9.61
C LYS A 88 -5.64 13.83 -8.69
N ALA A 89 -5.06 13.07 -7.76
CA ALA A 89 -5.84 12.29 -6.79
C ALA A 89 -6.73 13.21 -5.93
N LEU A 90 -6.16 14.30 -5.39
CA LEU A 90 -6.88 15.28 -4.57
C LEU A 90 -7.94 16.05 -5.38
N ALA A 91 -7.67 16.38 -6.65
CA ALA A 91 -8.65 17.03 -7.52
C ALA A 91 -9.90 16.18 -7.79
N LEU A 92 -9.80 14.86 -7.62
CA LEU A 92 -10.89 13.91 -7.81
C LEU A 92 -11.58 13.50 -6.51
N ALA A 93 -11.04 13.91 -5.35
CA ALA A 93 -11.68 13.69 -4.07
C ALA A 93 -12.98 14.51 -3.96
N LYS A 94 -14.07 13.87 -3.53
CA LYS A 94 -15.41 14.46 -3.44
C LYS A 94 -16.07 14.07 -2.13
N ASP A 95 -16.93 14.94 -1.61
CA ASP A 95 -17.78 14.64 -0.44
C ASP A 95 -18.82 13.58 -0.81
N ASN A 96 -19.56 13.81 -1.91
CA ASN A 96 -20.45 12.77 -2.44
C ASN A 96 -19.69 11.67 -3.18
N THR A 97 -19.30 10.64 -2.44
CA THR A 97 -18.66 9.42 -2.95
C THR A 97 -19.66 8.32 -3.34
N GLY A 98 -20.96 8.62 -3.27
CA GLY A 98 -22.04 7.66 -3.45
C GLY A 98 -22.79 7.30 -2.16
N MET A 99 -22.41 7.90 -1.03
CA MET A 99 -23.06 7.71 0.28
C MET A 99 -23.91 8.92 0.72
N GLY A 100 -24.03 9.94 -0.13
CA GLY A 100 -24.48 11.27 0.28
C GLY A 100 -23.29 12.14 0.66
N ASN A 101 -23.57 13.29 1.29
CA ASN A 101 -22.52 14.19 1.79
C ASN A 101 -22.33 13.91 3.28
N ASP A 102 -21.13 13.51 3.69
CA ASP A 102 -20.75 13.36 5.10
C ASP A 102 -19.89 14.53 5.61
N GLY A 103 -19.55 15.47 4.72
CA GLY A 103 -18.77 16.67 5.00
C GLY A 103 -17.28 16.50 4.71
N TYR A 104 -16.84 15.32 4.29
CA TYR A 104 -15.43 15.00 4.10
C TYR A 104 -15.15 14.53 2.67
N LYS A 105 -14.14 15.10 2.03
CA LYS A 105 -13.76 14.65 0.69
C LYS A 105 -13.02 13.30 0.76
N GLY A 106 -13.37 12.41 -0.14
CA GLY A 106 -12.60 11.19 -0.39
C GLY A 106 -12.96 10.52 -1.70
N TRP A 107 -12.82 9.19 -1.75
CA TRP A 107 -12.92 8.41 -2.98
C TRP A 107 -13.79 7.18 -2.76
N GLY A 108 -14.85 7.06 -3.58
CA GLY A 108 -15.74 5.91 -3.56
C GLY A 108 -15.30 4.76 -4.47
N GLU A 109 -15.79 3.57 -4.17
CA GLU A 109 -15.70 2.34 -4.97
C GLU A 109 -16.86 1.41 -4.63
N TRP A 110 -17.26 0.56 -5.57
CA TRP A 110 -18.31 -0.44 -5.34
C TRP A 110 -17.80 -1.88 -5.37
N VAL A 111 -16.63 -2.13 -5.97
CA VAL A 111 -16.11 -3.49 -6.24
C VAL A 111 -16.06 -4.37 -4.99
N TYR A 112 -15.69 -3.78 -3.85
CA TYR A 112 -15.48 -4.49 -2.59
C TYR A 112 -16.75 -4.65 -1.75
N SER A 113 -17.83 -3.93 -2.08
CA SER A 113 -19.10 -4.03 -1.39
C SER A 113 -19.72 -5.41 -1.56
N VAL A 114 -20.50 -5.83 -0.58
CA VAL A 114 -21.32 -7.02 -0.64
C VAL A 114 -22.43 -6.83 -1.69
N ASP A 115 -22.81 -7.92 -2.35
CA ASP A 115 -23.92 -7.91 -3.30
C ASP A 115 -25.27 -7.78 -2.54
N ALA A 116 -26.06 -6.78 -2.92
CA ALA A 116 -27.39 -6.50 -2.38
C ALA A 116 -28.49 -7.40 -2.96
N ILE A 117 -28.12 -8.41 -3.75
CA ILE A 117 -29.01 -9.49 -4.18
C ILE A 117 -28.34 -10.84 -3.98
N GLN A 118 -29.15 -11.87 -3.74
CA GLN A 118 -28.65 -13.23 -3.57
C GLN A 118 -28.66 -13.99 -4.90
N ASN A 119 -27.78 -14.98 -5.01
CA ASN A 119 -27.71 -15.88 -6.16
C ASN A 119 -27.59 -15.14 -7.50
N PHE A 120 -26.73 -14.11 -7.56
CA PHE A 120 -26.58 -13.21 -8.70
C PHE A 120 -26.19 -13.89 -10.03
N GLY A 121 -25.63 -15.11 -10.00
CA GLY A 121 -25.27 -15.91 -11.18
C GLY A 121 -26.26 -17.04 -11.50
N ALA A 122 -27.39 -17.13 -10.79
CA ALA A 122 -28.32 -18.25 -10.87
C ALA A 122 -27.70 -19.63 -10.56
N GLU A 123 -26.57 -19.68 -9.86
CA GLU A 123 -25.79 -20.91 -9.64
C GLU A 123 -26.58 -21.96 -8.86
N ASN A 124 -27.35 -21.52 -7.87
CA ASN A 124 -28.19 -22.40 -7.06
C ASN A 124 -29.62 -22.40 -7.59
N ALA A 125 -30.22 -23.57 -7.72
CA ALA A 125 -31.64 -23.69 -8.02
C ALA A 125 -32.47 -23.54 -6.74
N ASP A 126 -33.71 -23.10 -6.88
CA ASP A 126 -34.68 -23.06 -5.78
C ASP A 126 -34.97 -24.49 -5.31
N GLU A 127 -35.07 -24.67 -3.99
CA GLU A 127 -35.25 -26.00 -3.39
C GLU A 127 -36.57 -26.67 -3.81
N GLN A 128 -37.58 -25.88 -4.20
CA GLN A 128 -38.89 -26.37 -4.60
C GLN A 128 -39.12 -26.35 -6.11
N ASP A 129 -38.23 -25.69 -6.86
CA ASP A 129 -38.30 -25.57 -8.31
C ASP A 129 -36.90 -25.47 -8.93
N GLU A 130 -36.39 -26.58 -9.45
CA GLU A 130 -35.06 -26.66 -10.06
C GLU A 130 -34.88 -25.73 -11.27
N THR A 131 -35.98 -25.30 -11.88
CA THR A 131 -35.99 -24.36 -13.02
C THR A 131 -36.01 -22.90 -12.59
N LEU A 132 -36.13 -22.61 -11.29
CA LEU A 132 -36.08 -21.27 -10.73
C LEU A 132 -34.71 -21.08 -10.06
N PRO A 133 -34.02 -19.95 -10.26
CA PRO A 133 -32.87 -19.62 -9.42
C PRO A 133 -33.31 -19.39 -7.96
N ALA A 134 -32.62 -19.95 -6.98
CA ALA A 134 -32.91 -19.70 -5.57
C ALA A 134 -32.93 -18.20 -5.25
N ASN A 135 -33.90 -17.75 -4.43
CA ASN A 135 -34.13 -16.35 -4.05
C ASN A 135 -34.61 -15.41 -5.19
N TRP A 136 -35.07 -15.99 -6.29
CA TRP A 136 -35.75 -15.27 -7.37
C TRP A 136 -37.18 -15.73 -7.49
N HIS A 137 -38.05 -14.86 -8.00
CA HIS A 137 -39.47 -15.19 -8.22
C HIS A 137 -39.91 -14.82 -9.64
N ARG A 138 -40.83 -15.64 -10.15
CA ARG A 138 -41.53 -15.36 -11.39
C ARG A 138 -42.70 -14.42 -11.13
N TRP A 139 -42.86 -13.43 -12.00
CA TRP A 139 -44.08 -12.65 -12.07
C TRP A 139 -44.71 -12.84 -13.46
N GLN A 140 -45.96 -13.28 -13.48
CA GLN A 140 -46.70 -13.62 -14.72
C GLN A 140 -45.97 -14.63 -15.64
N SER A 141 -45.07 -15.45 -15.09
CA SER A 141 -44.23 -16.39 -15.86
C SER A 141 -44.38 -17.82 -15.38
N THR A 142 -43.94 -18.75 -16.21
CA THR A 142 -43.91 -20.20 -16.01
C THR A 142 -42.47 -20.73 -16.14
N PRO A 143 -42.19 -21.99 -15.78
CA PRO A 143 -40.91 -22.64 -16.03
C PRO A 143 -40.42 -22.60 -17.49
N GLU A 144 -41.33 -22.45 -18.46
CA GLU A 144 -40.97 -22.39 -19.89
C GLU A 144 -40.61 -20.96 -20.35
N THR A 145 -41.12 -19.95 -19.65
CA THR A 145 -41.02 -18.52 -20.05
C THR A 145 -40.01 -17.74 -19.21
N ALA A 146 -39.65 -18.22 -18.03
CA ALA A 146 -38.69 -17.57 -17.14
C ALA A 146 -37.98 -18.64 -16.31
N PHE A 147 -36.71 -18.93 -16.56
CA PHE A 147 -36.04 -20.07 -15.92
C PHE A 147 -34.54 -19.92 -15.78
N ARG A 148 -33.99 -20.72 -14.86
CA ARG A 148 -32.57 -21.03 -14.68
C ARG A 148 -32.09 -21.89 -15.84
N ASN A 149 -31.10 -21.40 -16.58
CA ASN A 149 -30.58 -22.04 -17.78
C ASN A 149 -29.13 -22.48 -17.56
N THR A 150 -28.88 -23.78 -17.53
CA THR A 150 -27.54 -24.37 -17.36
C THR A 150 -26.79 -24.54 -18.68
N VAL A 151 -27.48 -24.37 -19.81
CA VAL A 151 -26.92 -24.55 -21.15
C VAL A 151 -26.37 -23.23 -21.69
N ASP A 152 -27.20 -22.18 -21.69
CA ASP A 152 -26.87 -20.89 -22.29
C ASP A 152 -26.50 -19.84 -21.23
N LYS A 153 -25.23 -19.80 -20.90
CA LYS A 153 -24.62 -18.97 -19.84
C LYS A 153 -23.34 -18.33 -20.34
N VAL A 154 -22.78 -17.37 -19.58
CA VAL A 154 -21.50 -16.78 -19.96
C VAL A 154 -20.38 -17.84 -19.88
N GLU A 155 -19.53 -17.91 -20.91
CA GLU A 155 -18.39 -18.84 -20.94
C GLU A 155 -17.17 -18.24 -20.23
N ASP A 156 -17.30 -17.92 -18.95
CA ASP A 156 -16.21 -17.37 -18.12
C ASP A 156 -15.48 -18.44 -17.27
N GLY A 157 -15.93 -19.69 -17.37
CA GLY A 157 -15.41 -20.83 -16.61
C GLY A 157 -15.85 -20.89 -15.15
N LYS A 158 -16.68 -19.94 -14.69
CA LYS A 158 -17.19 -19.85 -13.32
C LYS A 158 -18.71 -20.01 -13.27
N SER A 159 -19.43 -19.45 -14.24
CA SER A 159 -20.88 -19.58 -14.31
C SER A 159 -21.28 -21.01 -14.64
N SER A 160 -22.15 -21.59 -13.83
CA SER A 160 -22.77 -22.91 -14.06
C SER A 160 -24.20 -22.79 -14.59
N ALA A 161 -24.83 -21.61 -14.44
CA ALA A 161 -26.15 -21.29 -14.95
C ALA A 161 -26.28 -19.80 -15.32
N ALA A 162 -27.44 -19.44 -15.85
CA ALA A 162 -27.84 -18.08 -16.18
C ALA A 162 -29.36 -17.92 -16.03
N PHE A 163 -29.86 -16.70 -16.17
CA PHE A 163 -31.28 -16.38 -16.21
C PHE A 163 -31.75 -16.31 -17.66
N THR A 164 -32.84 -16.97 -18.02
CA THR A 164 -33.47 -16.86 -19.33
C THR A 164 -34.92 -16.43 -19.20
N VAL A 165 -35.31 -15.40 -19.95
CA VAL A 165 -36.68 -14.90 -20.01
C VAL A 165 -37.14 -14.85 -21.47
N LYS A 166 -38.18 -15.60 -21.79
CA LYS A 166 -38.83 -15.68 -23.10
C LYS A 166 -40.18 -14.98 -23.06
N THR A 167 -40.44 -14.17 -24.08
CA THR A 167 -41.79 -13.66 -24.32
C THR A 167 -42.71 -14.77 -24.82
N ALA A 168 -43.99 -14.74 -24.45
CA ALA A 168 -45.04 -15.58 -25.05
C ALA A 168 -46.18 -14.65 -25.52
N PRO A 169 -46.05 -14.03 -26.72
CA PRO A 169 -46.97 -12.99 -27.21
C PRO A 169 -48.45 -13.35 -27.15
N GLU A 170 -48.77 -14.62 -27.40
CA GLU A 170 -50.11 -15.20 -27.36
C GLU A 170 -50.77 -15.14 -25.98
N THR A 171 -49.98 -15.07 -24.91
CA THR A 171 -50.50 -14.96 -23.54
C THR A 171 -50.92 -13.53 -23.19
N ASN A 172 -50.43 -12.54 -23.95
CA ASN A 172 -50.59 -11.11 -23.69
C ASN A 172 -50.24 -10.74 -22.23
N ARG A 173 -49.20 -11.35 -21.68
CA ARG A 173 -48.67 -11.11 -20.33
C ARG A 173 -47.19 -10.78 -20.37
N TRP A 174 -46.71 -10.05 -19.36
CA TRP A 174 -45.28 -9.90 -19.16
C TRP A 174 -44.71 -11.20 -18.59
N HIS A 175 -43.46 -11.52 -18.94
CA HIS A 175 -42.71 -12.56 -18.26
C HIS A 175 -41.49 -11.92 -17.63
N VAL A 176 -41.34 -12.08 -16.32
CA VAL A 176 -40.36 -11.38 -15.50
C VAL A 176 -39.78 -12.33 -14.46
N LEU A 177 -38.45 -12.38 -14.39
CA LEU A 177 -37.73 -12.82 -13.20
C LEU A 177 -37.36 -11.60 -12.37
N GLN A 178 -37.57 -11.68 -11.06
CA GLN A 178 -37.25 -10.58 -10.16
C GLN A 178 -36.73 -11.08 -8.82
N THR A 179 -36.04 -10.21 -8.09
CA THR A 179 -35.53 -10.45 -6.74
C THR A 179 -35.47 -9.12 -6.00
N PRO A 180 -35.81 -9.06 -4.69
CA PRO A 180 -35.69 -7.83 -3.91
C PRO A 180 -34.21 -7.48 -3.65
N LEU A 181 -33.93 -6.21 -3.42
CA LEU A 181 -32.69 -5.82 -2.76
C LEU A 181 -32.74 -6.25 -1.28
N THR A 182 -31.61 -6.72 -0.76
CA THR A 182 -31.46 -7.09 0.65
C THR A 182 -30.20 -6.49 1.24
N ASN A 183 -30.31 -6.03 2.49
CA ASN A 183 -29.16 -5.73 3.32
C ASN A 183 -28.88 -6.95 4.20
N LEU A 184 -27.82 -7.68 3.90
CA LEU A 184 -27.51 -8.94 4.61
C LEU A 184 -27.21 -8.75 6.10
N HIS A 185 -26.94 -7.52 6.54
CA HIS A 185 -26.52 -7.23 7.90
C HIS A 185 -27.53 -6.43 8.71
N LYS A 186 -28.41 -5.68 8.05
CA LYS A 186 -29.50 -4.94 8.71
C LYS A 186 -30.82 -5.62 8.40
N ALA A 187 -31.26 -6.53 9.26
CA ALA A 187 -32.50 -7.29 9.07
C ALA A 187 -33.75 -6.42 8.89
N THR A 188 -33.72 -5.18 9.39
CA THR A 188 -34.81 -4.22 9.28
C THR A 188 -34.68 -3.30 8.07
N GLU A 189 -33.65 -3.40 7.23
CA GLU A 189 -33.44 -2.52 6.07
C GLU A 189 -33.20 -3.35 4.80
N HIS A 190 -33.67 -2.89 3.65
CA HIS A 190 -33.43 -3.58 2.37
C HIS A 190 -32.16 -3.09 1.67
N TYR A 191 -31.74 -1.86 1.96
CA TYR A 191 -30.58 -1.19 1.38
C TYR A 191 -30.24 0.05 2.23
N ASP A 192 -29.07 0.64 2.02
CA ASP A 192 -28.77 1.93 2.64
C ASP A 192 -29.48 3.07 1.88
N PRO A 193 -30.14 4.00 2.57
CA PRO A 193 -30.98 5.02 1.94
C PRO A 193 -30.16 6.08 1.20
N ASN A 194 -30.75 6.69 0.16
CA ASN A 194 -30.13 7.74 -0.66
C ASN A 194 -28.72 7.42 -1.18
N SER A 195 -28.40 6.13 -1.28
CA SER A 195 -27.07 5.65 -1.64
C SER A 195 -27.01 5.28 -3.12
N LYS A 196 -25.84 5.51 -3.71
CA LYS A 196 -25.52 5.10 -5.07
C LYS A 196 -25.16 3.62 -5.09
N TYR A 197 -25.80 2.88 -5.98
CA TYR A 197 -25.49 1.48 -6.26
C TYR A 197 -25.05 1.32 -7.71
N GLN A 198 -24.08 0.45 -7.92
CA GLN A 198 -23.65 -0.05 -9.23
C GLN A 198 -24.32 -1.40 -9.48
N ILE A 199 -24.95 -1.55 -10.65
CA ILE A 199 -25.31 -2.85 -11.20
C ILE A 199 -24.36 -3.22 -12.35
N ASN A 200 -23.81 -4.44 -12.29
CA ASN A 200 -23.01 -5.03 -13.37
C ASN A 200 -23.62 -6.37 -13.74
N PHE A 201 -23.74 -6.68 -15.03
CA PHE A 201 -24.31 -7.94 -15.47
C PHE A 201 -23.88 -8.27 -16.90
N HIS A 202 -23.87 -9.55 -17.24
CA HIS A 202 -23.75 -9.99 -18.62
C HIS A 202 -25.13 -10.25 -19.18
N ALA A 203 -25.38 -9.83 -20.42
CA ALA A 203 -26.64 -10.13 -21.08
C ALA A 203 -26.51 -10.26 -22.59
N LYS A 204 -27.47 -10.97 -23.18
CA LYS A 204 -27.70 -11.05 -24.62
C LYS A 204 -29.18 -11.25 -24.93
N ILE A 205 -29.53 -11.09 -26.19
CA ILE A 205 -30.87 -11.39 -26.71
C ILE A 205 -30.81 -12.24 -27.98
N GLU A 206 -31.81 -13.08 -28.19
CA GLU A 206 -31.96 -13.90 -29.39
C GLU A 206 -33.43 -14.10 -29.75
N ASN A 207 -33.70 -14.48 -31.00
CA ASN A 207 -35.06 -14.71 -31.50
C ASN A 207 -36.01 -13.51 -31.28
N CYS A 208 -35.46 -12.29 -31.28
CA CYS A 208 -36.20 -11.06 -31.03
C CYS A 208 -36.69 -10.41 -32.32
N GLU A 209 -37.98 -10.11 -32.39
CA GLU A 209 -38.56 -9.29 -33.45
C GLU A 209 -37.99 -7.86 -33.45
N ALA A 210 -38.16 -7.17 -34.57
CA ALA A 210 -37.67 -5.81 -34.74
C ALA A 210 -38.19 -4.87 -33.63
N GLY A 211 -37.24 -4.19 -32.97
CA GLY A 211 -37.48 -3.21 -31.91
C GLY A 211 -37.62 -3.80 -30.49
N VAL A 212 -37.59 -5.12 -30.31
CA VAL A 212 -37.61 -5.74 -28.97
C VAL A 212 -36.18 -5.87 -28.45
N ARG A 213 -35.99 -5.51 -27.18
CA ARG A 213 -34.71 -5.51 -26.47
C ARG A 213 -34.82 -6.32 -25.19
N GLY A 214 -33.71 -6.81 -24.67
CA GLY A 214 -33.65 -7.25 -23.28
C GLY A 214 -33.69 -6.03 -22.37
N LEU A 215 -34.22 -6.18 -21.16
CA LEU A 215 -34.36 -5.11 -20.19
C LEU A 215 -34.06 -5.64 -18.79
N LEU A 216 -33.05 -5.04 -18.17
CA LEU A 216 -32.89 -5.05 -16.73
C LEU A 216 -33.50 -3.76 -16.17
N GLN A 217 -34.36 -3.88 -15.17
CA GLN A 217 -34.98 -2.74 -14.50
C GLN A 217 -34.77 -2.82 -12.99
N VAL A 218 -34.49 -1.68 -12.35
CA VAL A 218 -34.63 -1.53 -10.90
C VAL A 218 -35.91 -0.73 -10.63
N TYR A 219 -36.83 -1.33 -9.87
CA TYR A 219 -38.16 -0.78 -9.63
C TYR A 219 -38.48 -0.73 -8.15
N ASP A 220 -38.94 0.43 -7.69
CA ASP A 220 -39.51 0.62 -6.36
C ASP A 220 -41.02 0.35 -6.42
N PHE A 221 -41.46 -0.75 -5.80
CA PHE A 221 -42.87 -1.12 -5.73
C PHE A 221 -43.67 -0.31 -4.71
N THR A 222 -43.01 0.31 -3.75
CA THR A 222 -43.66 1.14 -2.72
C THR A 222 -44.08 2.46 -3.35
N ASP A 223 -43.14 3.14 -3.97
CA ASP A 223 -43.36 4.44 -4.62
C ASP A 223 -43.84 4.31 -6.07
N LYS A 224 -43.91 3.07 -6.59
CA LYS A 224 -44.28 2.74 -7.97
C LYS A 224 -43.43 3.50 -9.00
N LYS A 225 -42.11 3.51 -8.77
CA LYS A 225 -41.15 4.30 -9.52
C LYS A 225 -40.06 3.42 -10.14
N VAL A 226 -39.75 3.67 -11.41
CA VAL A 226 -38.56 3.12 -12.05
C VAL A 226 -37.34 3.89 -11.57
N LEU A 227 -36.38 3.20 -10.97
CA LEU A 227 -35.10 3.76 -10.54
C LEU A 227 -34.04 3.64 -11.63
N LEU A 228 -34.08 2.56 -12.41
CA LEU A 228 -33.15 2.29 -13.51
C LEU A 228 -33.79 1.42 -14.59
N ASN A 229 -33.45 1.71 -15.85
CA ASN A 229 -33.68 0.82 -17.00
C ASN A 229 -32.36 0.69 -17.77
N THR A 230 -31.92 -0.54 -18.03
CA THR A 230 -30.77 -0.86 -18.88
C THR A 230 -31.21 -1.80 -19.98
N TYR A 231 -31.16 -1.33 -21.23
CA TYR A 231 -31.55 -2.10 -22.40
C TYR A 231 -30.39 -2.92 -22.96
N VAL A 232 -30.71 -4.11 -23.47
CA VAL A 232 -29.76 -5.08 -24.04
C VAL A 232 -30.15 -5.37 -25.48
N ASP A 233 -29.26 -5.03 -26.40
CA ASP A 233 -29.44 -5.24 -27.84
C ASP A 233 -28.48 -6.29 -28.41
N SER A 234 -27.47 -6.70 -27.62
CA SER A 234 -26.40 -7.59 -28.07
C SER A 234 -26.89 -9.01 -28.34
N LYS A 235 -26.34 -9.66 -29.38
CA LYS A 235 -26.61 -11.08 -29.72
C LYS A 235 -25.64 -12.05 -29.04
N THR A 236 -24.58 -11.53 -28.43
CA THR A 236 -23.61 -12.30 -27.64
C THR A 236 -23.55 -11.72 -26.23
N TYR A 237 -23.15 -12.50 -25.24
CA TYR A 237 -23.00 -11.97 -23.88
C TYR A 237 -22.03 -10.79 -23.87
N THR A 238 -22.54 -9.63 -23.47
CA THR A 238 -21.76 -8.40 -23.26
C THR A 238 -21.92 -7.95 -21.82
N ASN A 239 -20.85 -7.41 -21.22
CA ASN A 239 -20.94 -6.82 -19.90
C ASN A 239 -21.64 -5.46 -19.98
N HIS A 240 -22.58 -5.23 -19.08
CA HIS A 240 -23.33 -3.99 -18.91
C HIS A 240 -23.10 -3.46 -17.50
N THR A 241 -22.99 -2.15 -17.38
CA THR A 241 -22.74 -1.43 -16.13
C THR A 241 -23.67 -0.23 -16.08
N ALA A 242 -24.40 -0.06 -14.97
CA ALA A 242 -25.31 1.08 -14.77
C ALA A 242 -25.42 1.43 -13.29
N GLU A 243 -25.85 2.66 -13.00
CA GLU A 243 -25.91 3.19 -11.64
C GLU A 243 -27.32 3.69 -11.30
N PHE A 244 -27.71 3.57 -10.04
CA PHE A 244 -28.96 4.14 -9.55
C PHE A 244 -28.81 4.62 -8.10
N ILE A 245 -29.72 5.49 -7.66
CA ILE A 245 -29.80 5.97 -6.29
C ILE A 245 -30.99 5.28 -5.62
N THR A 246 -30.77 4.68 -4.44
CA THR A 246 -31.84 4.09 -3.64
C THR A 246 -32.78 5.16 -3.06
N PRO A 247 -34.05 4.82 -2.80
CA PRO A 247 -34.98 5.72 -2.10
C PRO A 247 -34.49 6.14 -0.71
N SER A 248 -35.08 7.20 -0.17
CA SER A 248 -34.76 7.71 1.16
C SER A 248 -35.28 6.82 2.30
N ASN A 249 -36.35 6.06 2.06
CA ASN A 249 -36.86 5.09 3.03
C ASN A 249 -36.20 3.73 2.76
N PRO A 250 -35.36 3.19 3.67
CA PRO A 250 -34.66 1.91 3.49
C PRO A 250 -35.59 0.69 3.52
N LEU A 251 -36.87 0.89 3.86
CA LEU A 251 -37.90 -0.15 3.88
C LEU A 251 -38.65 -0.30 2.56
N ASN A 252 -38.45 0.59 1.57
CA ASN A 252 -39.20 0.44 0.33
C ASN A 252 -38.86 -0.90 -0.33
N ASN A 253 -39.89 -1.50 -0.91
CA ASN A 253 -39.77 -2.75 -1.65
C ASN A 253 -39.15 -2.50 -3.04
N VAL A 254 -37.83 -2.47 -3.11
CA VAL A 254 -37.07 -2.27 -4.36
C VAL A 254 -36.61 -3.62 -4.91
N HIS A 255 -36.85 -3.85 -6.20
CA HIS A 255 -36.51 -5.08 -6.89
C HIS A 255 -35.67 -4.85 -8.14
N VAL A 256 -34.80 -5.82 -8.44
CA VAL A 256 -34.23 -6.01 -9.78
C VAL A 256 -35.18 -6.90 -10.58
N ARG A 257 -35.46 -6.54 -11.83
CA ARG A 257 -36.39 -7.21 -12.74
C ARG A 257 -35.75 -7.46 -14.10
N LEU A 258 -35.92 -8.65 -14.66
CA LEU A 258 -35.35 -9.10 -15.93
C LEU A 258 -36.47 -9.51 -16.87
N TYR A 259 -36.54 -8.88 -18.06
CA TYR A 259 -37.57 -9.18 -19.05
C TYR A 259 -37.24 -8.59 -20.44
N ALA A 260 -38.10 -8.80 -21.44
CA ALA A 260 -37.97 -8.17 -22.76
C ALA A 260 -38.81 -6.89 -22.85
N SER A 261 -38.34 -5.84 -23.53
CA SER A 261 -38.97 -4.51 -23.58
C SER A 261 -40.38 -4.47 -24.19
N ASN A 262 -40.79 -5.51 -24.90
CA ASN A 262 -42.13 -5.66 -25.46
C ASN A 262 -42.58 -7.12 -25.39
N TYR A 263 -43.50 -7.42 -24.48
CA TYR A 263 -44.02 -8.78 -24.25
C TYR A 263 -44.96 -9.29 -25.35
N ARG A 264 -45.44 -8.42 -26.25
CA ARG A 264 -46.35 -8.78 -27.36
C ARG A 264 -45.61 -9.24 -28.61
N LYS A 265 -44.30 -9.34 -28.54
CA LYS A 265 -43.42 -9.67 -29.66
C LYS A 265 -42.44 -10.74 -29.21
N SER A 266 -42.12 -11.68 -30.08
CA SER A 266 -41.19 -12.77 -29.77
C SER A 266 -39.80 -12.23 -29.46
N CYS A 267 -39.18 -12.69 -28.37
CA CYS A 267 -37.82 -12.41 -27.94
C CYS A 267 -37.43 -13.33 -26.77
N THR A 268 -36.17 -13.75 -26.75
CA THR A 268 -35.53 -14.37 -25.60
C THR A 268 -34.40 -13.47 -25.11
N ALA A 269 -34.41 -13.14 -23.82
CA ALA A 269 -33.34 -12.40 -23.16
C ALA A 269 -32.64 -13.32 -22.16
N HIS A 270 -31.31 -13.26 -22.16
CA HIS A 270 -30.47 -13.99 -21.23
C HIS A 270 -29.66 -13.00 -20.40
N PHE A 271 -29.52 -13.30 -19.11
CA PHE A 271 -28.77 -12.50 -18.15
C PHE A 271 -27.92 -13.42 -17.30
N ASP A 272 -26.79 -12.93 -16.81
CA ASP A 272 -25.86 -13.69 -15.97
C ASP A 272 -25.03 -12.71 -15.13
N ASN A 273 -24.47 -13.19 -14.01
CA ASN A 273 -23.57 -12.44 -13.13
C ASN A 273 -24.08 -11.05 -12.71
N ILE A 274 -25.34 -10.95 -12.27
CA ILE A 274 -26.04 -9.70 -11.95
C ILE A 274 -25.65 -9.18 -10.56
N LYS A 275 -24.56 -8.42 -10.48
CA LYS A 275 -24.02 -7.89 -9.22
C LYS A 275 -24.57 -6.51 -8.92
N VAL A 276 -25.15 -6.32 -7.74
CA VAL A 276 -25.69 -5.04 -7.27
C VAL A 276 -24.94 -4.61 -6.03
N LYS A 277 -24.12 -3.58 -6.12
CA LYS A 277 -23.16 -3.21 -5.08
C LYS A 277 -23.22 -1.74 -4.74
N SER A 278 -23.23 -1.40 -3.47
CA SER A 278 -23.23 -0.02 -3.00
C SER A 278 -21.87 0.64 -3.25
N TRP A 279 -21.84 1.93 -3.55
CA TRP A 279 -20.61 2.72 -3.60
C TRP A 279 -20.22 3.16 -2.18
N ARG A 280 -19.03 2.81 -1.72
CA ARG A 280 -18.50 3.20 -0.41
C ARG A 280 -17.05 3.64 -0.47
N GLU A 281 -16.65 4.32 0.59
CA GLU A 281 -15.25 4.58 0.89
C GLU A 281 -14.72 3.46 1.78
N TYR A 282 -13.42 3.23 1.76
CA TYR A 282 -12.78 2.20 2.58
C TYR A 282 -11.54 2.77 3.25
N LEU A 283 -11.43 2.57 4.56
CA LEU A 283 -10.32 3.07 5.37
C LEU A 283 -8.97 2.62 4.84
N VAL A 284 -8.86 1.35 4.45
CA VAL A 284 -7.62 0.82 3.86
C VAL A 284 -7.24 1.55 2.58
N HIS A 285 -8.21 1.93 1.74
CA HIS A 285 -7.92 2.63 0.50
C HIS A 285 -7.41 4.05 0.76
N ASP A 286 -8.03 4.77 1.69
CA ASP A 286 -7.56 6.08 2.12
C ASP A 286 -6.18 5.98 2.75
N GLY A 287 -5.98 5.08 3.72
CA GLY A 287 -4.69 4.87 4.36
C GLY A 287 -3.56 4.57 3.37
N MET A 288 -3.85 3.74 2.36
CA MET A 288 -2.92 3.44 1.28
C MET A 288 -2.49 4.68 0.50
N ILE A 289 -3.44 5.51 0.05
CA ILE A 289 -3.11 6.68 -0.78
C ILE A 289 -2.51 7.82 0.06
N THR A 290 -2.87 7.93 1.35
CA THR A 290 -2.40 9.02 2.22
C THR A 290 -1.04 8.74 2.87
N ALA A 291 -0.65 7.48 3.06
CA ALA A 291 0.66 7.14 3.62
C ALA A 291 1.85 7.73 2.81
N PRO A 292 1.93 7.59 1.47
CA PRO A 292 2.99 8.26 0.71
C PRO A 292 2.87 9.79 0.75
N MET A 293 1.67 10.37 0.86
CA MET A 293 1.53 11.82 1.09
C MET A 293 2.15 12.24 2.43
N ALA A 294 1.88 11.51 3.50
CA ALA A 294 2.48 11.76 4.82
C ALA A 294 4.01 11.61 4.80
N LYS A 295 4.54 10.62 4.07
CA LYS A 295 5.99 10.48 3.87
C LYS A 295 6.59 11.68 3.13
N PHE A 296 5.93 12.20 2.09
CA PHE A 296 6.34 13.43 1.41
C PHE A 296 6.27 14.65 2.33
N ILE A 297 5.18 14.81 3.09
CA ILE A 297 5.01 15.89 4.08
C ILE A 297 6.16 15.85 5.09
N LYS A 298 6.50 14.67 5.60
CA LYS A 298 7.64 14.48 6.50
C LYS A 298 8.94 14.96 5.86
N LEU A 299 9.26 14.52 4.64
CA LEU A 299 10.48 14.96 3.95
C LEU A 299 10.52 16.48 3.75
N ALA A 300 9.40 17.09 3.36
CA ALA A 300 9.31 18.54 3.15
C ALA A 300 9.45 19.33 4.46
N ARG A 301 8.69 18.97 5.50
CA ARG A 301 8.64 19.70 6.77
C ARG A 301 9.86 19.49 7.65
N THR A 302 10.55 18.36 7.49
CA THR A 302 11.86 18.18 8.10
C THR A 302 12.94 18.98 7.40
N GLY A 303 12.72 19.54 6.20
CA GLY A 303 13.74 20.29 5.45
C GLY A 303 14.67 19.41 4.62
N ARG A 304 14.27 18.14 4.36
CA ARG A 304 14.98 17.21 3.47
C ARG A 304 14.64 17.42 1.98
N LEU A 305 13.68 18.30 1.69
CA LEU A 305 13.34 18.74 0.33
C LEU A 305 13.62 20.24 0.15
N GLU A 306 13.67 20.69 -1.09
CA GLU A 306 13.73 22.10 -1.42
C GLU A 306 12.49 22.87 -0.90
N THR A 307 12.68 24.12 -0.50
CA THR A 307 11.65 24.95 0.16
C THR A 307 10.41 25.19 -0.70
N HIS A 308 10.51 25.06 -2.02
CA HIS A 308 9.36 25.20 -2.92
C HIS A 308 8.33 24.06 -2.78
N PHE A 309 8.71 22.94 -2.17
CA PHE A 309 7.78 21.84 -1.86
C PHE A 309 6.97 22.08 -0.56
N THR A 310 7.38 23.01 0.30
CA THR A 310 6.69 23.27 1.58
C THR A 310 5.21 23.63 1.41
N PRO A 311 4.81 24.55 0.51
CA PRO A 311 3.39 24.88 0.32
C PRO A 311 2.55 23.68 -0.18
N LEU A 312 3.16 22.77 -0.96
CA LEU A 312 2.48 21.55 -1.42
C LEU A 312 2.28 20.57 -0.25
N ALA A 313 3.31 20.39 0.57
CA ALA A 313 3.22 19.57 1.79
C ALA A 313 2.15 20.11 2.75
N ASP A 314 2.07 21.42 2.95
CA ASP A 314 1.04 22.03 3.80
C ASP A 314 -0.37 21.77 3.26
N ARG A 315 -0.58 21.93 1.95
CA ARG A 315 -1.86 21.61 1.31
C ARG A 315 -2.25 20.13 1.46
N TYR A 316 -1.28 19.23 1.33
CA TYR A 316 -1.53 17.79 1.50
C TYR A 316 -1.85 17.48 2.97
N TYR A 317 -1.12 18.05 3.91
CA TYR A 317 -1.38 17.92 5.33
C TYR A 317 -2.79 18.43 5.70
N ASP A 318 -3.18 19.59 5.18
CA ASP A 318 -4.52 20.16 5.38
C ASP A 318 -5.61 19.24 4.84
N PHE A 319 -5.38 18.54 3.72
CA PHE A 319 -6.34 17.55 3.22
C PHE A 319 -6.51 16.39 4.22
N LEU A 320 -5.40 15.85 4.75
CA LEU A 320 -5.42 14.74 5.71
C LEU A 320 -6.18 15.12 6.99
N VAL A 321 -5.82 16.27 7.59
CA VAL A 321 -6.41 16.72 8.86
C VAL A 321 -7.88 17.11 8.71
N ASN A 322 -8.27 17.72 7.59
CA ASN A 322 -9.64 18.21 7.42
C ASN A 322 -10.60 17.21 6.77
N ASN A 323 -10.11 16.16 6.09
CA ASN A 323 -10.96 15.25 5.32
C ASN A 323 -10.68 13.76 5.59
N THR A 324 -9.44 13.37 5.86
CA THR A 324 -9.12 11.95 6.03
C THR A 324 -9.34 11.49 7.47
N PHE A 325 -8.67 12.13 8.45
CA PHE A 325 -8.72 11.64 9.84
C PHE A 325 -10.11 11.75 10.46
N PRO A 326 -10.80 12.90 10.43
CA PRO A 326 -12.09 13.05 11.10
C PRO A 326 -13.19 12.13 10.53
N LYS A 327 -13.07 11.77 9.25
CA LYS A 327 -14.00 10.86 8.58
C LYS A 327 -14.06 9.48 9.22
N TRP A 328 -12.91 8.96 9.66
CA TRP A 328 -12.78 7.61 10.18
C TRP A 328 -12.91 7.52 11.70
N GLU A 329 -12.93 8.65 12.43
CA GLU A 329 -13.05 8.68 13.90
C GLU A 329 -14.31 7.97 14.42
N LYS A 330 -15.40 8.01 13.65
CA LYS A 330 -16.67 7.34 14.00
C LYS A 330 -16.55 5.81 14.13
N ASP A 331 -15.56 5.21 13.46
CA ASP A 331 -15.35 3.77 13.41
C ASP A 331 -14.23 3.32 14.38
N LEU A 332 -13.67 4.23 15.17
CA LEU A 332 -12.62 3.94 16.13
C LEU A 332 -13.19 3.27 17.40
N TYR A 333 -12.51 2.24 17.89
CA TYR A 333 -12.98 1.45 19.03
C TYR A 333 -11.84 0.90 19.88
N SER A 334 -12.10 0.68 21.17
CA SER A 334 -11.11 0.15 22.11
C SER A 334 -10.97 -1.37 21.98
N THR A 335 -9.73 -1.86 21.98
CA THR A 335 -9.44 -3.29 22.03
C THR A 335 -9.61 -3.85 23.44
N LEU A 336 -9.66 -5.18 23.55
CA LEU A 336 -9.66 -5.90 24.84
C LEU A 336 -8.40 -5.62 25.67
N SER A 337 -7.31 -5.23 25.02
CA SER A 337 -6.04 -4.83 25.66
C SER A 337 -5.96 -3.34 26.01
N GLY A 338 -7.02 -2.57 25.77
CA GLY A 338 -7.08 -1.13 26.05
C GLY A 338 -6.41 -0.23 25.01
N ASN A 339 -6.01 -0.77 23.85
CA ASN A 339 -5.51 -0.01 22.70
C ASN A 339 -6.67 0.41 21.79
N LEU A 340 -6.39 0.95 20.60
CA LEU A 340 -7.39 1.32 19.60
C LEU A 340 -7.30 0.47 18.33
N VAL A 341 -8.44 0.27 17.67
CA VAL A 341 -8.57 -0.34 16.34
C VAL A 341 -9.75 0.31 15.61
N TYR A 342 -9.76 0.24 14.29
CA TYR A 342 -10.93 0.62 13.50
C TYR A 342 -11.85 -0.58 13.26
N LEU A 343 -13.15 -0.33 13.27
CA LEU A 343 -14.17 -1.30 12.94
C LEU A 343 -14.54 -1.21 11.46
N PHE A 344 -15.06 -2.30 10.93
CA PHE A 344 -15.84 -2.27 9.71
C PHE A 344 -17.06 -1.35 9.88
N ALA A 345 -17.28 -0.49 8.89
CA ALA A 345 -18.45 0.38 8.83
C ALA A 345 -19.76 -0.42 8.96
N ASP A 346 -20.73 0.15 9.68
CA ASP A 346 -22.07 -0.43 9.85
C ASP A 346 -22.99 -0.07 8.66
N ASP A 347 -22.64 -0.58 7.48
CA ASP A 347 -23.34 -0.35 6.22
C ASP A 347 -23.38 -1.60 5.31
N SER A 348 -24.10 -1.50 4.18
CA SER A 348 -24.28 -2.62 3.23
C SER A 348 -23.05 -3.02 2.41
N SER A 349 -21.90 -2.36 2.59
CA SER A 349 -20.67 -2.78 1.91
C SER A 349 -19.83 -3.74 2.70
N SER A 350 -19.93 -3.68 4.02
CA SER A 350 -19.07 -4.46 4.89
C SER A 350 -19.53 -5.90 4.95
N ARG A 351 -18.57 -6.82 5.01
CA ARG A 351 -18.82 -8.26 5.23
C ARG A 351 -18.98 -8.61 6.71
N LYS A 352 -18.52 -7.73 7.60
CA LYS A 352 -18.44 -7.91 9.05
C LYS A 352 -18.78 -6.61 9.81
N PRO A 353 -19.93 -5.95 9.56
CA PRO A 353 -20.30 -4.70 10.23
C PRO A 353 -20.03 -4.71 11.74
N GLY A 354 -19.35 -3.68 12.23
CA GLY A 354 -19.05 -3.49 13.64
C GLY A 354 -17.95 -4.39 14.23
N GLN A 355 -17.40 -5.36 13.49
CA GLN A 355 -16.21 -6.09 13.94
C GLN A 355 -14.94 -5.30 13.59
N SER A 356 -13.82 -5.61 14.23
CA SER A 356 -12.52 -4.98 13.92
C SER A 356 -12.09 -5.25 12.48
N LEU A 357 -11.37 -4.30 11.88
CA LEU A 357 -10.74 -4.51 10.59
C LEU A 357 -9.56 -5.51 10.71
N PRO A 358 -9.26 -6.28 9.65
CA PRO A 358 -8.01 -7.04 9.54
C PRO A 358 -6.78 -6.14 9.70
N HIS A 359 -5.65 -6.73 10.13
CA HIS A 359 -4.45 -5.98 10.51
C HIS A 359 -3.98 -5.05 9.39
N ASN A 360 -3.81 -5.59 8.19
CA ASN A 360 -3.39 -4.84 7.02
C ASN A 360 -4.31 -3.67 6.65
N GLN A 361 -5.60 -3.73 7.00
CA GLN A 361 -6.57 -2.71 6.63
C GLN A 361 -6.49 -1.47 7.53
N TYR A 362 -6.53 -1.65 8.85
CA TYR A 362 -6.40 -0.50 9.75
C TYR A 362 -4.96 0.02 9.83
N LEU A 363 -3.97 -0.86 9.63
CA LEU A 363 -2.56 -0.46 9.63
C LEU A 363 -2.18 0.42 8.43
N ALA A 364 -2.95 0.37 7.33
CA ALA A 364 -2.74 1.30 6.22
C ALA A 364 -2.90 2.77 6.65
N LEU A 365 -3.94 3.09 7.44
CA LEU A 365 -4.11 4.46 7.96
C LEU A 365 -3.16 4.74 9.13
N GLN A 366 -2.87 3.74 9.97
CA GLN A 366 -1.84 3.82 11.02
C GLN A 366 -0.50 4.32 10.46
N ARG A 367 -0.08 3.81 9.30
CA ARG A 367 1.14 4.24 8.62
C ARG A 367 1.16 5.74 8.34
N THR A 368 0.02 6.32 7.94
CA THR A 368 -0.09 7.78 7.72
C THR A 368 0.21 8.55 9.01
N TYR A 369 -0.36 8.12 10.14
CA TYR A 369 -0.05 8.70 11.45
C TYR A 369 1.42 8.53 11.84
N ALA A 370 2.00 7.35 11.64
CA ALA A 370 3.39 7.07 11.99
C ALA A 370 4.40 7.90 11.19
N GLU A 371 4.11 8.20 9.92
CA GLU A 371 4.96 9.08 9.11
C GLU A 371 4.88 10.54 9.59
N LEU A 372 3.69 11.03 9.98
CA LEU A 372 3.52 12.38 10.52
C LEU A 372 4.11 12.52 11.93
N ALA A 373 4.05 11.46 12.75
CA ALA A 373 4.60 11.43 14.11
C ALA A 373 6.13 11.58 14.18
N GLN A 374 6.83 11.41 13.05
CA GLN A 374 8.27 11.64 12.92
C GLN A 374 8.63 13.13 12.74
N ILE A 375 7.65 14.02 12.60
CA ILE A 375 7.88 15.46 12.44
C ILE A 375 7.89 16.10 13.84
N ASP A 376 9.00 16.75 14.19
CA ASP A 376 9.12 17.46 15.47
C ASP A 376 8.07 18.57 15.60
N GLY A 377 7.44 18.64 16.76
CA GLY A 377 6.37 19.61 17.03
C GLY A 377 5.08 19.36 16.24
N SER A 378 4.92 18.21 15.58
CA SER A 378 3.64 17.81 14.98
C SER A 378 2.55 17.61 16.04
N ASP A 379 1.30 17.55 15.58
CA ASP A 379 0.15 17.24 16.44
C ASP A 379 0.41 15.95 17.25
N PRO A 380 0.41 16.01 18.60
CA PRO A 380 0.60 14.84 19.46
C PRO A 380 -0.37 13.69 19.16
N GLN A 381 -1.55 13.99 18.61
CA GLN A 381 -2.54 13.01 18.21
C GLN A 381 -1.99 12.02 17.17
N HIS A 382 -1.11 12.45 16.25
CA HIS A 382 -0.53 11.51 15.28
C HIS A 382 0.30 10.43 15.98
N ARG A 383 1.13 10.82 16.96
CA ARG A 383 1.95 9.88 17.72
C ARG A 383 1.09 8.94 18.55
N TYR A 384 0.05 9.49 19.20
CA TYR A 384 -0.91 8.70 19.96
C TYR A 384 -1.60 7.65 19.07
N MET A 385 -2.21 8.06 17.95
CA MET A 385 -2.88 7.14 17.03
C MET A 385 -1.93 6.10 16.42
N ALA A 386 -0.72 6.51 16.03
CA ALA A 386 0.30 5.59 15.54
C ALA A 386 0.63 4.52 16.58
N GLN A 387 0.77 4.90 17.85
CA GLN A 387 1.12 4.02 18.96
C GLN A 387 -0.01 3.06 19.35
N GLU A 388 -1.25 3.56 19.43
CA GLU A 388 -2.40 2.74 19.85
C GLU A 388 -2.72 1.65 18.82
N LEU A 389 -2.80 2.04 17.54
CA LEU A 389 -3.13 1.11 16.45
C LEU A 389 -2.03 0.04 16.27
N ILE A 390 -0.75 0.42 16.38
CA ILE A 390 0.34 -0.57 16.25
C ILE A 390 0.43 -1.47 17.47
N ASN A 391 0.09 -1.00 18.68
CA ASN A 391 0.04 -1.84 19.87
C ASN A 391 -1.09 -2.87 19.81
N ALA A 392 -2.22 -2.54 19.19
CA ALA A 392 -3.27 -3.52 18.91
C ALA A 392 -2.72 -4.67 18.04
N PHE A 393 -1.99 -4.37 16.96
CA PHE A 393 -1.33 -5.39 16.14
C PHE A 393 -0.25 -6.15 16.92
N LYS A 394 0.61 -5.45 17.64
CA LYS A 394 1.67 -6.06 18.45
C LYS A 394 1.11 -7.08 19.45
N SER A 395 -0.08 -6.83 19.99
CA SER A 395 -0.74 -7.74 20.94
C SER A 395 -1.23 -9.05 20.32
N SER A 396 -1.28 -9.17 18.99
CA SER A 396 -1.66 -10.41 18.28
C SER A 396 -0.49 -11.19 17.70
N LEU A 397 0.75 -10.70 17.84
CA LEU A 397 1.94 -11.38 17.32
C LEU A 397 2.30 -12.62 18.14
N ASN A 398 2.63 -13.71 17.45
CA ASN A 398 3.16 -14.94 18.05
C ASN A 398 4.65 -15.11 17.75
N ILE A 399 5.36 -15.78 18.66
CA ILE A 399 6.77 -16.15 18.45
C ILE A 399 6.84 -17.55 17.85
N GLY A 400 7.27 -17.61 16.59
CA GLY A 400 7.64 -18.84 15.89
C GLY A 400 9.15 -19.07 15.89
N HIS A 401 9.56 -20.22 15.38
CA HIS A 401 10.98 -20.58 15.27
C HIS A 401 11.27 -21.27 13.95
N TYR A 402 12.49 -21.08 13.42
CA TYR A 402 13.03 -21.87 12.33
C TYR A 402 14.54 -22.10 12.54
N GLN A 403 15.11 -23.09 11.85
CA GLN A 403 16.55 -23.28 11.80
C GLN A 403 17.10 -22.52 10.60
N ASN A 404 18.00 -21.57 10.83
CA ASN A 404 18.67 -20.87 9.73
C ASN A 404 19.67 -21.79 9.01
N ASN A 405 20.31 -21.29 7.95
CA ASN A 405 21.27 -22.06 7.14
C ASN A 405 22.52 -22.52 7.91
N LEU A 406 22.75 -22.01 9.13
CA LEU A 406 23.82 -22.43 10.03
C LEU A 406 23.34 -23.45 11.08
N GLY A 407 22.10 -23.94 10.97
CA GLY A 407 21.47 -24.85 11.93
C GLY A 407 21.11 -24.19 13.28
N THR A 408 21.19 -22.87 13.39
CA THR A 408 20.84 -22.13 14.60
C THR A 408 19.33 -21.90 14.64
N GLN A 409 18.70 -22.18 15.79
CA GLN A 409 17.30 -21.86 16.01
C GLN A 409 17.14 -20.34 16.19
N VAL A 410 16.26 -19.74 15.41
CA VAL A 410 16.02 -18.29 15.38
C VAL A 410 14.55 -18.00 15.64
N GLU A 411 14.27 -17.01 16.50
CA GLU A 411 12.92 -16.50 16.73
C GLU A 411 12.45 -15.62 15.57
N LYS A 412 11.20 -15.84 15.14
CA LYS A 412 10.52 -15.01 14.12
C LYS A 412 9.11 -14.66 14.57
N TYR A 413 8.55 -13.58 14.03
CA TYR A 413 7.13 -13.28 14.24
C TYR A 413 6.25 -14.07 13.27
N GLU A 414 5.12 -14.55 13.79
CA GLU A 414 4.03 -15.15 13.04
C GLU A 414 2.71 -14.51 13.49
N TRP A 415 1.78 -14.29 12.56
CA TRP A 415 0.50 -13.69 12.88
C TRP A 415 -0.58 -14.16 11.91
N SER A 416 -1.83 -13.99 12.33
CA SER A 416 -3.01 -14.22 11.51
C SER A 416 -3.35 -12.96 10.72
N TYR A 417 -4.03 -13.10 9.59
CA TYR A 417 -4.57 -11.97 8.81
C TYR A 417 -5.52 -11.10 9.65
N TRP A 418 -6.28 -11.73 10.53
CA TRP A 418 -7.19 -11.07 11.46
C TRP A 418 -7.20 -11.79 12.81
N SER A 419 -7.36 -11.02 13.88
CA SER A 419 -7.36 -11.50 15.27
C SER A 419 -8.60 -10.99 16.01
N ILE A 420 -9.00 -11.70 17.06
CA ILE A 420 -10.02 -11.20 18.01
C ILE A 420 -9.38 -10.08 18.84
N LEU A 421 -9.71 -8.83 18.52
CA LEU A 421 -9.17 -7.65 19.17
C LEU A 421 -10.19 -6.95 20.06
N THR A 422 -11.48 -7.15 19.82
CA THR A 422 -12.59 -6.44 20.47
C THR A 422 -13.65 -7.41 20.99
N ASP A 423 -14.56 -6.91 21.82
CA ASP A 423 -15.75 -7.64 22.29
C ASP A 423 -16.81 -7.84 21.18
N LYS A 424 -16.62 -7.20 20.02
CA LYS A 424 -17.49 -7.32 18.85
C LYS A 424 -17.04 -8.39 17.86
N ASP A 425 -15.80 -8.87 17.97
CA ASP A 425 -15.25 -9.85 17.03
C ASP A 425 -15.83 -11.25 17.32
N THR A 426 -16.22 -11.97 16.26
CA THR A 426 -16.79 -13.31 16.38
C THR A 426 -16.18 -14.28 15.37
N ILE A 427 -15.98 -15.53 15.79
CA ILE A 427 -15.49 -16.63 14.93
C ILE A 427 -16.63 -17.50 14.34
N ALA A 428 -17.87 -17.22 14.74
CA ALA A 428 -19.03 -18.09 14.48
C ALA A 428 -19.68 -17.86 13.11
N ASP A 429 -19.22 -16.87 12.35
CA ASP A 429 -19.88 -16.44 11.12
C ASP A 429 -19.50 -17.26 9.87
N GLY A 430 -18.73 -18.35 10.06
CA GLY A 430 -18.39 -19.31 9.00
C GLY A 430 -17.27 -18.86 8.06
N TYR A 431 -16.69 -17.67 8.29
CA TYR A 431 -15.56 -17.16 7.52
C TYR A 431 -14.27 -17.32 8.34
N ASN A 432 -13.41 -18.28 7.97
CA ASN A 432 -12.15 -18.54 8.68
C ASN A 432 -11.06 -17.50 8.32
N TRP A 433 -11.27 -16.24 8.72
CA TRP A 433 -10.39 -15.11 8.42
C TRP A 433 -9.29 -14.92 9.46
N THR A 434 -9.29 -15.77 10.50
CA THR A 434 -8.20 -15.89 11.49
C THR A 434 -7.05 -16.78 11.00
N GLY A 435 -7.03 -17.13 9.71
CA GLY A 435 -5.93 -17.87 9.08
C GLY A 435 -4.62 -17.07 9.12
N THR A 436 -3.51 -17.78 8.92
CA THR A 436 -2.17 -17.16 8.88
C THR A 436 -2.11 -16.08 7.81
N GLU A 437 -1.46 -14.96 8.14
CA GLU A 437 -1.22 -13.87 7.19
C GLU A 437 -0.46 -14.35 5.93
N ASP A 438 -0.90 -13.88 4.78
CA ASP A 438 -0.19 -14.05 3.51
C ASP A 438 0.78 -12.90 3.23
N THR A 439 1.81 -13.13 2.43
CA THR A 439 2.87 -12.14 2.21
C THR A 439 2.45 -10.95 1.36
N SER A 440 1.31 -11.04 0.65
CA SER A 440 0.75 -9.95 -0.14
C SER A 440 0.04 -8.91 0.73
N HIS A 441 -0.67 -9.35 1.77
CA HIS A 441 -1.30 -8.47 2.75
C HIS A 441 -0.33 -8.12 3.88
N GLY A 442 0.44 -9.09 4.37
CA GLY A 442 1.43 -8.91 5.43
C GLY A 442 2.54 -7.90 5.12
N ASN A 443 2.74 -7.54 3.84
CA ASN A 443 3.63 -6.43 3.50
C ASN A 443 3.16 -5.09 4.10
N LEU A 444 1.84 -4.88 4.25
CA LEU A 444 1.25 -3.68 4.85
C LEU A 444 1.56 -3.62 6.34
N ASP A 445 1.50 -4.76 7.01
CA ASP A 445 1.81 -4.90 8.43
C ASP A 445 3.29 -4.58 8.68
N VAL A 446 4.17 -5.09 7.81
CA VAL A 446 5.62 -4.82 7.90
C VAL A 446 5.95 -3.35 7.69
N VAL A 447 5.36 -2.69 6.69
CA VAL A 447 5.63 -1.26 6.48
C VAL A 447 5.06 -0.40 7.61
N ALA A 448 3.95 -0.81 8.22
CA ALA A 448 3.41 -0.17 9.42
C ALA A 448 4.34 -0.35 10.63
N ALA A 449 4.89 -1.56 10.84
CA ALA A 449 5.89 -1.82 11.87
C ALA A 449 7.17 -1.01 11.66
N MET A 450 7.69 -0.95 10.42
CA MET A 450 8.84 -0.12 10.04
C MET A 450 8.59 1.37 10.30
N SER A 451 7.42 1.89 9.91
CA SER A 451 7.07 3.30 10.10
C SER A 451 6.93 3.66 11.57
N SER A 452 6.36 2.75 12.37
CA SER A 452 6.22 2.88 13.82
C SER A 452 7.57 2.86 14.53
N TYR A 453 8.45 1.92 14.17
CA TYR A 453 9.82 1.87 14.66
C TYR A 453 10.57 3.19 14.38
N ASN A 454 10.45 3.71 13.15
CA ASN A 454 11.08 4.98 12.77
C ASN A 454 10.52 6.18 13.53
N ALA A 455 9.24 6.15 13.92
CA ALA A 455 8.59 7.15 14.78
C ALA A 455 8.92 6.98 16.28
N GLY A 456 9.63 5.92 16.66
CA GLY A 456 9.93 5.59 18.05
C GLY A 456 8.70 5.17 18.84
N VAL A 457 7.76 4.47 18.21
CA VAL A 457 6.53 3.92 18.82
C VAL A 457 6.36 2.44 18.49
N GLY A 458 5.73 1.68 19.40
CA GLY A 458 5.35 0.29 19.17
C GLY A 458 6.49 -0.73 19.29
N PHE A 459 7.41 -0.74 18.33
CA PHE A 459 8.46 -1.77 18.23
C PHE A 459 9.86 -1.24 18.54
N ASN A 460 10.68 -2.08 19.17
CA ASN A 460 12.11 -1.84 19.36
C ASN A 460 12.96 -2.62 18.34
N ARG A 461 14.29 -2.48 18.41
CA ARG A 461 15.21 -3.12 17.45
C ARG A 461 15.16 -4.65 17.49
N ASP A 462 15.05 -5.26 18.67
CA ASP A 462 15.00 -6.72 18.81
C ASP A 462 13.71 -7.29 18.22
N GLU A 463 12.61 -6.55 18.33
CA GLU A 463 11.33 -6.93 17.73
C GLU A 463 11.37 -6.78 16.20
N MET A 464 12.00 -5.71 15.70
CA MET A 464 12.23 -5.57 14.25
C MET A 464 13.15 -6.66 13.70
N GLN A 465 14.11 -7.14 14.49
CA GLN A 465 14.92 -8.32 14.14
C GLN A 465 14.05 -9.58 13.96
N ARG A 466 12.99 -9.76 14.75
CA ARG A 466 12.05 -10.89 14.61
C ARG A 466 11.22 -10.80 13.33
N PHE A 467 10.79 -9.60 12.92
CA PHE A 467 10.19 -9.39 11.60
C PHE A 467 11.19 -9.70 10.48
N ALA A 468 12.45 -9.26 10.61
CA ALA A 468 13.49 -9.56 9.64
C ALA A 468 13.79 -11.06 9.54
N ASN A 469 13.70 -11.78 10.66
CA ASN A 469 13.81 -13.24 10.68
C ASN A 469 12.61 -13.92 9.99
N THR A 470 11.41 -13.35 10.07
CA THR A 470 10.25 -13.80 9.26
C THR A 470 10.51 -13.61 7.77
N ALA A 471 11.03 -12.44 7.37
CA ALA A 471 11.37 -12.17 5.97
C ALA A 471 12.46 -13.10 5.44
N ASP A 472 13.54 -13.31 6.19
CA ASP A 472 14.63 -14.24 5.84
C ASP A 472 14.13 -15.68 5.72
N PHE A 473 13.24 -16.11 6.62
CA PHE A 473 12.58 -17.41 6.48
C PHE A 473 11.84 -17.53 5.13
N MET A 474 11.02 -16.54 4.77
CA MET A 474 10.20 -16.62 3.56
C MET A 474 10.97 -16.43 2.26
N ILE A 475 12.04 -15.62 2.27
CA ILE A 475 12.81 -15.23 1.08
C ILE A 475 13.97 -16.20 0.87
N SER A 476 14.72 -16.47 1.93
CA SER A 476 16.03 -17.11 1.86
C SER A 476 15.99 -18.59 2.22
N HIS A 477 15.08 -18.99 3.13
CA HIS A 477 14.98 -20.38 3.59
C HIS A 477 14.01 -21.23 2.75
N CYS A 478 12.96 -20.62 2.18
CA CYS A 478 12.06 -21.31 1.26
C CYS A 478 12.60 -21.30 -0.18
N ASP A 479 12.41 -22.39 -0.92
CA ASP A 479 12.83 -22.51 -2.33
C ASP A 479 12.31 -21.34 -3.19
N ASN A 480 11.10 -20.90 -2.90
CA ASN A 480 10.47 -19.73 -3.47
C ASN A 480 10.09 -18.74 -2.38
N PHE A 481 9.79 -17.50 -2.78
CA PHE A 481 9.18 -16.53 -1.87
C PHE A 481 7.84 -17.09 -1.35
N SER A 482 7.78 -17.42 -0.06
CA SER A 482 6.63 -18.11 0.53
C SER A 482 5.36 -17.25 0.49
N MET A 483 4.21 -17.90 0.38
CA MET A 483 2.89 -17.26 0.43
C MET A 483 2.45 -16.85 1.82
N HIS A 484 2.92 -17.50 2.89
CA HIS A 484 2.53 -17.17 4.27
C HIS A 484 3.73 -17.03 5.21
N VAL A 485 3.52 -16.31 6.31
CA VAL A 485 4.57 -15.94 7.27
C VAL A 485 5.04 -17.08 8.21
N ASN A 486 4.30 -18.19 8.27
CA ASN A 486 4.59 -19.29 9.21
C ASN A 486 5.37 -20.47 8.58
N ASN A 487 5.00 -20.95 7.40
CA ASN A 487 5.61 -22.12 6.74
C ASN A 487 6.04 -21.81 5.29
N CYS A 488 6.79 -22.73 4.66
CA CYS A 488 7.06 -22.66 3.23
C CYS A 488 5.87 -23.20 2.44
N TYR A 489 5.17 -22.31 1.72
CA TYR A 489 4.07 -22.65 0.83
C TYR A 489 4.52 -22.52 -0.64
N ALA A 490 3.63 -22.92 -1.57
CA ALA A 490 3.81 -22.62 -2.98
C ALA A 490 4.03 -21.10 -3.18
N SER A 491 4.82 -20.73 -4.19
CA SER A 491 5.35 -19.38 -4.33
C SER A 491 4.27 -18.31 -4.43
N GLU A 492 4.47 -17.20 -3.72
CA GLU A 492 3.76 -15.95 -3.98
C GLU A 492 4.45 -15.15 -5.08
N SER A 493 3.73 -14.18 -5.64
CA SER A 493 4.31 -13.24 -6.58
C SER A 493 5.40 -12.37 -5.93
N LEU A 494 6.56 -12.25 -6.60
CA LEU A 494 7.67 -11.37 -6.18
C LEU A 494 7.25 -9.89 -6.09
N THR A 495 6.08 -9.54 -6.63
CA THR A 495 5.48 -8.20 -6.53
C THR A 495 5.22 -7.73 -5.10
N SER A 496 5.17 -8.65 -4.14
CA SER A 496 4.95 -8.34 -2.74
C SER A 496 6.25 -8.02 -1.98
N LEU A 497 7.43 -8.25 -2.56
CA LEU A 497 8.74 -8.02 -1.91
C LEU A 497 9.00 -6.57 -1.46
N ARG A 498 8.29 -5.60 -2.04
CA ARG A 498 8.58 -4.15 -1.92
C ARG A 498 8.83 -3.65 -0.49
N TRP A 499 8.10 -4.13 0.51
CA TRP A 499 8.25 -3.64 1.88
C TRP A 499 8.98 -4.63 2.77
N TRP A 500 9.02 -5.91 2.38
CA TRP A 500 9.88 -6.92 3.00
C TRP A 500 11.37 -6.57 2.86
N ILE A 501 11.79 -6.01 1.72
CA ILE A 501 13.19 -5.59 1.49
C ILE A 501 13.66 -4.54 2.53
N GLN A 502 12.76 -3.72 3.08
CA GLN A 502 13.13 -2.70 4.07
C GLN A 502 13.70 -3.29 5.36
N LEU A 503 13.35 -4.54 5.68
CA LEU A 503 13.87 -5.25 6.84
C LEU A 503 15.36 -5.61 6.71
N ALA A 504 15.97 -5.37 5.54
CA ALA A 504 17.42 -5.49 5.35
C ALA A 504 18.23 -4.57 6.28
N GLU A 505 17.63 -3.50 6.82
CA GLU A 505 18.22 -2.69 7.90
C GLU A 505 18.58 -3.51 9.14
N PHE A 506 17.82 -4.57 9.43
CA PHE A 506 18.06 -5.47 10.55
C PHE A 506 18.74 -6.77 10.12
N LYS A 507 18.57 -7.17 8.86
CA LYS A 507 19.16 -8.41 8.35
C LYS A 507 19.56 -8.28 6.87
N PRO A 508 20.83 -7.92 6.59
CA PRO A 508 21.32 -7.64 5.24
C PRO A 508 21.06 -8.72 4.18
N SER A 509 21.03 -10.01 4.55
CA SER A 509 20.77 -11.12 3.61
C SER A 509 19.48 -10.94 2.82
N ILE A 510 18.45 -10.33 3.43
CA ILE A 510 17.17 -10.05 2.78
C ILE A 510 17.36 -9.24 1.49
N TYR A 511 18.26 -8.25 1.50
CA TYR A 511 18.53 -7.43 0.33
C TYR A 511 19.11 -8.27 -0.81
N HIS A 512 20.19 -9.00 -0.53
CA HIS A 512 20.90 -9.82 -1.52
C HIS A 512 20.02 -10.94 -2.08
N ASP A 513 19.25 -11.62 -1.23
CA ASP A 513 18.38 -12.71 -1.69
C ASP A 513 17.19 -12.17 -2.51
N SER A 514 16.70 -10.97 -2.17
CA SER A 514 15.66 -10.30 -2.97
C SER A 514 16.19 -9.83 -4.32
N GLU A 515 17.40 -9.26 -4.35
CA GLU A 515 18.08 -8.85 -5.58
C GLU A 515 18.35 -10.05 -6.50
N ALA A 516 18.84 -11.16 -5.96
CA ALA A 516 19.06 -12.38 -6.73
C ALA A 516 17.75 -12.88 -7.38
N LYS A 517 16.64 -12.89 -6.65
CA LYS A 517 15.32 -13.28 -7.19
C LYS A 517 14.80 -12.28 -8.22
N LEU A 518 14.99 -10.97 -8.01
CA LEU A 518 14.57 -9.95 -8.96
C LEU A 518 15.41 -9.96 -10.24
N THR A 519 16.70 -10.24 -10.14
CA THR A 519 17.62 -10.41 -11.28
C THR A 519 17.17 -11.56 -12.19
N GLN A 520 16.74 -12.69 -11.61
CA GLN A 520 16.21 -13.83 -12.37
C GLN A 520 15.01 -13.46 -13.26
N VAL A 521 14.22 -12.46 -12.86
CA VAL A 521 13.07 -11.98 -13.63
C VAL A 521 13.30 -10.64 -14.32
N PHE A 522 14.48 -10.02 -14.22
CA PHE A 522 14.77 -8.67 -14.74
C PHE A 522 14.34 -8.48 -16.20
N ASN A 523 14.68 -9.45 -17.04
CA ASN A 523 14.35 -9.43 -18.47
C ASN A 523 12.85 -9.66 -18.73
N ALA A 524 12.16 -10.39 -17.85
CA ALA A 524 10.73 -10.64 -17.91
C ALA A 524 9.89 -9.48 -17.35
N ILE A 525 10.48 -8.61 -16.53
CA ILE A 525 9.86 -7.36 -16.08
C ILE A 525 9.80 -6.39 -17.27
N GLN A 526 8.73 -6.51 -18.05
CA GLN A 526 8.38 -5.64 -19.16
C GLN A 526 6.88 -5.38 -19.16
N GLY A 527 6.47 -4.16 -19.49
CA GLY A 527 5.06 -3.81 -19.64
C GLY A 527 4.37 -3.38 -18.34
N VAL A 528 3.20 -2.77 -18.51
CA VAL A 528 2.41 -2.15 -17.45
C VAL A 528 1.82 -3.13 -16.43
N GLY A 529 1.62 -4.39 -16.83
CA GLY A 529 1.21 -5.46 -15.92
C GLY A 529 2.23 -5.71 -14.79
N GLN A 530 3.48 -5.27 -14.99
CA GLN A 530 4.59 -5.45 -14.06
C GLN A 530 4.83 -4.22 -13.16
N ARG A 531 3.93 -3.23 -13.16
CA ARG A 531 4.00 -2.05 -12.27
C ARG A 531 4.23 -2.40 -10.80
N TYR A 532 3.78 -3.58 -10.38
CA TYR A 532 3.91 -4.00 -9.00
C TYR A 532 5.37 -4.29 -8.58
N TYR A 533 6.29 -4.51 -9.53
CA TYR A 533 7.73 -4.63 -9.28
C TYR A 533 8.40 -3.29 -8.99
N MET A 534 7.80 -2.16 -9.37
CA MET A 534 8.42 -0.84 -9.23
C MET A 534 8.80 -0.51 -7.78
N GLY A 535 7.96 -0.91 -6.82
CA GLY A 535 8.28 -0.73 -5.40
C GLY A 535 9.51 -1.51 -4.96
N ALA A 536 9.66 -2.75 -5.41
CA ALA A 536 10.83 -3.58 -5.08
C ALA A 536 12.10 -3.06 -5.76
N ILE A 537 12.00 -2.66 -7.04
CA ILE A 537 13.10 -2.01 -7.79
C ILE A 537 13.54 -0.72 -7.08
N ALA A 538 12.59 0.11 -6.64
CA ALA A 538 12.90 1.35 -5.94
C ALA A 538 13.59 1.09 -4.58
N GLN A 539 13.26 0.01 -3.87
CA GLN A 539 14.01 -0.38 -2.68
C GLN A 539 15.44 -0.83 -2.98
N LEU A 540 15.66 -1.60 -4.05
CA LEU A 540 17.01 -1.96 -4.49
C LEU A 540 17.83 -0.70 -4.78
N ILE A 541 17.30 0.21 -5.59
CA ILE A 541 17.96 1.48 -5.93
C ILE A 541 18.23 2.33 -4.69
N LYS A 542 17.29 2.36 -3.72
CA LYS A 542 17.48 3.08 -2.47
C LYS A 542 18.62 2.49 -1.64
N GLY A 543 18.77 1.18 -1.66
CA GLY A 543 19.59 0.41 -0.73
C GLY A 543 18.93 0.24 0.63
N TYR A 544 19.66 -0.36 1.56
CA TYR A 544 19.23 -0.49 2.95
C TYR A 544 20.13 0.30 3.90
N ARG A 545 19.54 0.82 4.97
CA ARG A 545 20.25 1.63 5.96
C ARG A 545 21.11 0.73 6.83
N VAL A 546 22.41 0.99 6.88
CA VAL A 546 23.38 0.27 7.73
C VAL A 546 23.76 1.07 8.97
N TYR A 547 23.55 2.38 8.94
CA TYR A 547 23.87 3.26 10.04
C TYR A 547 22.95 4.48 10.07
N ARG A 548 22.56 4.89 11.27
CA ARG A 548 21.79 6.11 11.55
C ARG A 548 22.34 6.77 12.81
N GLN A 549 22.60 8.07 12.75
CA GLN A 549 22.97 8.90 13.88
C GLN A 549 22.17 10.20 13.84
N PRO A 550 21.03 10.28 14.58
CA PRO A 550 20.25 11.50 14.71
C PRO A 550 20.83 12.48 15.75
N PHE A 551 21.98 12.14 16.36
CA PHE A 551 22.63 12.89 17.44
C PHE A 551 21.79 13.23 18.69
N ASP A 552 20.56 12.71 18.79
CA ASP A 552 19.72 12.74 19.98
C ASP A 552 20.22 11.80 21.08
N VAL A 553 21.03 12.32 22.00
CA VAL A 553 21.47 11.58 23.19
C VAL A 553 21.10 12.33 24.47
N VAL A 554 20.93 11.57 25.56
CA VAL A 554 20.46 12.12 26.84
C VAL A 554 21.48 13.07 27.49
N SER A 555 22.77 12.91 27.20
CA SER A 555 23.84 13.73 27.77
C SER A 555 24.33 14.80 26.79
N ALA A 556 23.92 16.06 27.02
CA ALA A 556 24.51 17.20 26.31
C ALA A 556 26.04 17.21 26.46
N ASN A 557 26.74 17.64 25.41
CA ASN A 557 28.20 17.71 25.33
C ASN A 557 28.98 16.39 25.34
N ALA A 558 28.32 15.23 25.35
CA ALA A 558 28.97 13.95 25.11
C ALA A 558 28.75 13.53 23.66
N LEU A 559 29.80 13.02 22.98
CA LEU A 559 29.61 12.40 21.67
C LEU A 559 28.81 11.09 21.81
N PRO A 560 28.00 10.71 20.80
CA PRO A 560 27.28 9.45 20.83
C PRO A 560 28.22 8.24 20.87
N GLU A 561 27.69 7.08 21.24
CA GLU A 561 28.48 5.85 21.28
C GLU A 561 29.20 5.57 19.95
N GLY A 562 30.48 5.20 20.05
CA GLY A 562 31.35 4.93 18.90
C GLY A 562 31.94 6.18 18.23
N TRP A 563 31.45 7.38 18.53
CA TRP A 563 32.08 8.63 18.12
C TRP A 563 33.19 9.03 19.09
N ARG A 564 34.28 9.60 18.57
CA ARG A 564 35.39 10.11 19.36
C ARG A 564 35.92 11.42 18.84
N HIS A 565 36.59 12.14 19.74
CA HIS A 565 37.36 13.32 19.41
C HIS A 565 38.66 12.92 18.71
N TRP A 566 38.97 13.56 17.58
CA TRP A 566 40.28 13.48 16.95
C TRP A 566 40.86 14.89 16.78
N GLN A 567 41.96 15.15 17.48
CA GLN A 567 42.56 16.49 17.64
C GLN A 567 41.58 17.56 18.20
N SER A 568 40.45 17.10 18.76
CA SER A 568 39.40 17.92 19.36
C SER A 568 39.17 17.57 20.82
N ASN A 569 38.28 18.33 21.48
CA ASN A 569 37.86 18.11 22.86
C ASN A 569 36.37 18.49 23.01
N PRO A 570 35.74 18.25 24.18
CA PRO A 570 34.34 18.58 24.40
C PRO A 570 33.97 20.08 24.32
N GLU A 571 34.92 21.00 24.25
CA GLU A 571 34.63 22.42 24.00
C GLU A 571 34.55 22.76 22.51
N THR A 572 35.22 21.97 21.66
CA THR A 572 35.34 22.23 20.22
C THR A 572 34.50 21.29 19.38
N VAL A 573 34.19 20.10 19.89
CA VAL A 573 33.28 19.17 19.23
C VAL A 573 32.31 18.66 20.29
N PHE A 574 31.02 18.93 20.14
CA PHE A 574 30.03 18.60 21.18
C PHE A 574 28.61 18.60 20.61
N LEU A 575 27.68 18.02 21.36
CA LEU A 575 26.25 18.04 21.00
C LEU A 575 25.54 19.22 21.65
N SER A 576 24.65 19.87 20.90
CA SER A 576 23.93 21.06 21.35
C SER A 576 22.52 21.13 20.78
N HIS A 577 21.60 21.65 21.59
CA HIS A 577 20.21 21.92 21.17
C HIS A 577 20.15 23.00 20.09
N ASN A 578 21.11 23.93 20.05
CA ASN A 578 21.19 24.97 19.02
C ASN A 578 21.76 24.46 17.69
N SER A 579 22.27 23.23 17.67
CA SER A 579 22.79 22.56 16.48
C SER A 579 21.92 21.43 15.98
N ALA A 580 20.72 21.26 16.52
CA ALA A 580 19.73 20.34 15.98
C ALA A 580 19.18 20.87 14.63
N PHE A 581 19.13 19.98 13.65
CA PHE A 581 18.29 20.07 12.48
C PHE A 581 16.93 19.43 12.77
N SER A 582 16.97 18.23 13.35
CA SER A 582 15.82 17.47 13.83
C SER A 582 16.10 16.98 15.26
N GLY A 583 15.05 16.55 15.94
CA GLY A 583 15.12 16.08 17.31
C GLY A 583 15.51 17.18 18.31
N SER A 584 16.27 16.76 19.30
CA SER A 584 16.70 17.53 20.46
C SER A 584 18.11 18.11 20.34
N GLN A 585 19.02 17.45 19.62
CA GLN A 585 20.43 17.82 19.56
C GLN A 585 21.07 17.46 18.22
N GLY A 586 21.97 18.32 17.75
CA GLY A 586 22.88 17.98 16.64
C GLY A 586 24.34 18.14 17.03
N LEU A 587 25.24 17.75 16.14
CA LEU A 587 26.69 17.84 16.36
C LEU A 587 27.22 19.23 15.98
N THR A 588 27.90 19.89 16.91
CA THR A 588 28.65 21.13 16.69
C THR A 588 30.14 20.83 16.55
N VAL A 589 30.77 21.43 15.53
CA VAL A 589 32.23 21.51 15.37
C VAL A 589 32.66 22.97 15.33
N LYS A 590 33.34 23.42 16.38
CA LYS A 590 33.99 24.72 16.52
C LYS A 590 35.47 24.62 16.26
N ASN A 591 35.96 25.35 15.27
CA ASN A 591 37.39 25.59 15.12
C ASN A 591 37.84 26.72 16.04
N LYS A 592 39.06 26.59 16.55
CA LYS A 592 39.84 27.66 17.17
C LYS A 592 41.23 27.66 16.52
N PRO A 593 41.73 28.77 15.93
CA PRO A 593 42.98 28.83 15.16
C PRO A 593 44.22 28.21 15.81
N THR A 594 44.26 28.12 17.14
CA THR A 594 45.40 27.60 17.90
C THR A 594 45.37 26.09 18.17
N TYR A 595 44.28 25.38 17.84
CA TYR A 595 44.03 24.01 18.34
C TYR A 595 44.22 22.89 17.29
N GLY A 596 44.66 23.19 16.07
CA GLY A 596 44.74 22.18 15.01
C GLY A 596 43.35 21.77 14.50
N TRP A 597 43.27 20.63 13.81
CA TRP A 597 41.99 20.13 13.27
C TRP A 597 41.01 19.74 14.38
N GLN A 598 39.75 20.14 14.24
CA GLN A 598 38.69 19.76 15.19
C GLN A 598 37.76 18.77 14.51
N VAL A 599 37.87 17.48 14.85
CA VAL A 599 37.16 16.42 14.10
C VAL A 599 36.34 15.55 15.05
N ALA A 600 35.09 15.30 14.67
CA ALA A 600 34.31 14.17 15.17
C ALA A 600 34.55 12.96 14.27
N GLN A 601 34.93 11.84 14.88
CA GLN A 601 35.37 10.65 14.16
C GLN A 601 34.56 9.42 14.58
N LYS A 602 34.07 8.65 13.60
CA LYS A 602 33.44 7.34 13.82
C LYS A 602 34.15 6.28 12.99
N ILE A 603 34.47 5.12 13.59
CA ILE A 603 34.88 3.94 12.83
C ILE A 603 33.62 3.33 12.19
N PHE A 604 33.68 3.04 10.89
CA PHE A 604 32.57 2.51 10.12
C PHE A 604 32.85 1.07 9.71
N ASP A 605 31.98 0.16 10.12
CA ASP A 605 32.00 -1.23 9.68
C ASP A 605 31.38 -1.33 8.28
N TYR A 606 32.01 -2.13 7.42
CA TYR A 606 31.65 -2.20 6.01
C TYR A 606 31.84 -3.62 5.45
N GLU A 607 31.22 -3.86 4.31
CA GLU A 607 31.35 -5.06 3.52
C GLU A 607 32.37 -4.82 2.39
N PRO A 608 33.41 -5.67 2.25
CA PRO A 608 34.47 -5.43 1.28
C PRO A 608 33.96 -5.30 -0.15
N GLY A 609 34.35 -4.21 -0.81
CA GLY A 609 33.97 -3.92 -2.20
C GLY A 609 32.58 -3.32 -2.38
N ALA A 610 31.75 -3.25 -1.32
CA ALA A 610 30.42 -2.69 -1.41
C ALA A 610 30.43 -1.17 -1.64
N THR A 611 29.39 -0.66 -2.29
CA THR A 611 29.12 0.76 -2.49
C THR A 611 28.15 1.28 -1.43
N TYR A 612 28.50 2.44 -0.88
CA TYR A 612 27.70 3.11 0.14
C TYR A 612 27.31 4.53 -0.30
N ARG A 613 26.12 4.96 0.12
CA ARG A 613 25.68 6.36 0.13
C ARG A 613 25.67 6.87 1.56
N LEU A 614 26.33 8.00 1.81
CA LEU A 614 26.21 8.74 3.07
C LEU A 614 25.39 10.00 2.83
N ASP A 615 24.33 10.16 3.61
CA ASP A 615 23.48 11.34 3.67
C ASP A 615 23.66 12.01 5.05
N SER A 616 23.69 13.34 5.11
CA SER A 616 23.71 14.09 6.37
C SER A 616 23.17 15.50 6.14
N MET A 617 22.61 16.12 7.16
CA MET A 617 22.29 17.55 7.14
C MET A 617 23.48 18.33 7.68
N ALA A 618 23.82 19.43 7.02
CA ALA A 618 24.92 20.29 7.47
C ALA A 618 24.65 21.77 7.19
N ARG A 619 25.17 22.63 8.07
CA ARG A 619 25.21 24.09 7.88
C ARG A 619 26.47 24.71 8.46
N VAL A 620 26.91 25.80 7.86
CA VAL A 620 27.98 26.65 8.37
C VAL A 620 27.36 27.76 9.23
N PHE A 621 27.30 27.53 10.54
CA PHE A 621 26.66 28.45 11.48
C PHE A 621 27.38 29.80 11.55
N SER A 622 28.72 29.80 11.61
CA SER A 622 29.52 31.03 11.66
C SER A 622 30.94 30.86 11.11
N GLY A 623 31.62 31.98 10.84
CA GLY A 623 33.04 32.02 10.43
C GLY A 623 33.32 31.75 8.96
N ASP A 624 34.62 31.65 8.62
CA ASP A 624 35.14 31.62 7.23
C ASP A 624 35.52 30.21 6.73
N ALA A 625 35.34 29.18 7.55
CA ALA A 625 35.50 27.80 7.11
C ALA A 625 34.17 27.21 6.64
N ASN A 626 34.25 26.26 5.71
CA ASN A 626 33.10 25.48 5.24
C ASN A 626 33.01 24.16 6.02
N GLY A 627 31.83 23.55 6.03
CA GLY A 627 31.63 22.22 6.61
C GLY A 627 32.12 21.13 5.67
N ARG A 628 32.63 20.03 6.21
CA ARG A 628 33.15 18.88 5.45
C ARG A 628 32.76 17.56 6.10
N VAL A 629 32.26 16.66 5.27
CA VAL A 629 32.12 15.23 5.57
C VAL A 629 33.12 14.47 4.72
N MET A 630 33.87 13.56 5.33
CA MET A 630 34.87 12.75 4.63
C MET A 630 34.82 11.29 5.09
N VAL A 631 34.96 10.37 4.14
CA VAL A 631 35.25 8.97 4.41
C VAL A 631 36.75 8.75 4.18
N TYR A 632 37.43 8.26 5.20
CA TYR A 632 38.87 8.11 5.26
C TYR A 632 39.24 6.66 5.56
N ASP A 633 40.12 6.09 4.75
CA ASP A 633 40.73 4.80 5.01
C ASP A 633 42.00 5.00 5.85
N ALA A 634 41.90 4.70 7.13
CA ALA A 634 43.01 4.87 8.06
C ALA A 634 44.14 3.86 7.85
N THR A 635 43.84 2.71 7.25
CA THR A 635 44.84 1.67 6.94
C THR A 635 45.73 2.12 5.80
N SER A 636 45.15 2.60 4.69
CA SER A 636 45.92 3.11 3.56
C SER A 636 46.33 4.58 3.67
N LYS A 637 45.81 5.28 4.68
CA LYS A 637 45.97 6.72 4.93
C LYS A 637 45.49 7.58 3.76
N LYS A 638 44.34 7.23 3.17
CA LYS A 638 43.77 7.90 2.01
C LYS A 638 42.36 8.40 2.29
N SER A 639 42.05 9.60 1.82
CA SER A 639 40.66 10.05 1.66
C SER A 639 40.03 9.26 0.52
N ILE A 640 38.93 8.57 0.79
CA ILE A 640 38.15 7.85 -0.24
C ILE A 640 37.27 8.86 -0.97
N VAL A 641 36.49 9.63 -0.21
CA VAL A 641 35.61 10.67 -0.73
C VAL A 641 35.40 11.75 0.32
N GLN A 642 35.10 12.96 -0.13
CA GLN A 642 34.66 14.05 0.73
C GLN A 642 33.64 14.94 0.02
N LYS A 643 32.80 15.60 0.80
CA LYS A 643 31.85 16.61 0.33
C LYS A 643 31.88 17.81 1.28
N ILE A 644 31.72 19.00 0.70
CA ILE A 644 31.81 20.28 1.42
C ILE A 644 30.45 20.95 1.35
N THR A 645 29.99 21.52 2.47
CA THR A 645 28.86 22.45 2.50
C THR A 645 29.34 23.86 2.76
N THR A 646 28.84 24.80 1.97
CA THR A 646 29.02 26.26 2.15
C THR A 646 27.73 26.92 2.64
N SER A 647 26.64 26.15 2.79
CA SER A 647 25.33 26.70 3.12
C SER A 647 25.31 27.25 4.53
N ARG A 648 24.72 28.45 4.69
CA ARG A 648 24.43 29.02 6.02
C ARG A 648 23.14 28.44 6.61
N ASP A 649 22.24 28.01 5.75
CA ASP A 649 21.04 27.26 6.13
C ASP A 649 21.32 25.76 6.18
N TRP A 650 20.47 25.00 6.88
CA TRP A 650 20.52 23.55 6.82
C TRP A 650 20.32 23.07 5.38
N SER A 651 21.24 22.22 4.93
CA SER A 651 21.24 21.70 3.56
C SER A 651 21.62 20.22 3.56
N PRO A 652 21.00 19.40 2.70
CA PRO A 652 21.38 18.01 2.57
C PRO A 652 22.77 17.89 1.93
N LEU A 653 23.57 16.99 2.47
CA LEU A 653 24.88 16.63 1.98
C LEU A 653 24.88 15.12 1.69
N THR A 654 25.01 14.78 0.40
CA THR A 654 25.08 13.40 -0.08
C THR A 654 26.42 13.14 -0.75
N LEU A 655 27.01 11.98 -0.46
CA LEU A 655 28.17 11.44 -1.18
C LEU A 655 28.06 9.91 -1.32
N GLN A 656 28.72 9.35 -2.33
CA GLN A 656 28.84 7.91 -2.53
C GLN A 656 30.30 7.48 -2.50
N PHE A 657 30.57 6.26 -2.04
CA PHE A 657 31.92 5.68 -2.03
C PHE A 657 31.90 4.16 -2.13
N ASN A 658 32.97 3.61 -2.72
CA ASN A 658 33.23 2.19 -2.72
C ASN A 658 34.16 1.87 -1.56
N ALA A 659 33.77 0.90 -0.73
CA ALA A 659 34.63 0.41 0.32
C ALA A 659 35.79 -0.42 -0.28
N PRO A 660 36.95 -0.51 0.41
CA PRO A 660 38.05 -1.34 -0.05
C PRO A 660 37.60 -2.78 -0.30
N SER A 661 38.01 -3.36 -1.44
CA SER A 661 37.71 -4.76 -1.78
C SER A 661 38.40 -5.77 -0.87
N THR A 662 39.46 -5.34 -0.18
CA THR A 662 40.17 -6.16 0.81
C THR A 662 39.58 -5.91 2.20
N ALA A 663 39.22 -6.99 2.89
CA ALA A 663 38.76 -6.91 4.27
C ALA A 663 39.86 -6.39 5.22
N GLY A 664 39.46 -5.86 6.37
CA GLY A 664 40.38 -5.43 7.44
C GLY A 664 40.96 -4.03 7.30
N HIS A 665 40.51 -3.22 6.32
CA HIS A 665 40.76 -1.79 6.37
C HIS A 665 39.95 -1.16 7.50
N VAL A 666 40.42 -0.03 8.03
CA VAL A 666 39.70 0.73 9.05
C VAL A 666 39.14 1.98 8.39
N LEU A 667 37.86 1.94 8.02
CA LEU A 667 37.16 3.10 7.47
C LEU A 667 36.67 4.00 8.60
N GLN A 668 36.79 5.30 8.37
CA GLN A 668 36.43 6.31 9.34
C GLN A 668 35.66 7.45 8.68
N ILE A 669 34.64 7.92 9.37
CA ILE A 669 33.82 9.06 8.96
C ILE A 669 34.27 10.25 9.79
N TYR A 670 34.67 11.32 9.10
CA TYR A 670 35.11 12.58 9.71
C TYR A 670 34.09 13.67 9.41
N LEU A 671 33.63 14.35 10.46
CA LEU A 671 32.82 15.57 10.40
C LEU A 671 33.65 16.72 10.95
N TYR A 672 33.97 17.69 10.10
CA TYR A 672 34.90 18.77 10.44
C TYR A 672 34.82 19.97 9.48
N SER A 673 35.70 20.95 9.69
CA SER A 673 35.80 22.14 8.84
C SER A 673 36.75 21.96 7.66
N THR A 674 36.69 22.85 6.66
CA THR A 674 37.67 22.86 5.55
C THR A 674 38.98 23.58 5.88
N LYS A 675 39.00 24.41 6.93
CA LYS A 675 40.13 25.25 7.36
C LYS A 675 40.11 25.32 8.87
N TRP A 676 41.16 24.85 9.55
CA TRP A 676 41.22 24.86 11.02
C TRP A 676 41.82 26.15 11.60
N GLN A 677 42.51 26.94 10.78
CA GLN A 677 43.21 28.16 11.17
C GLN A 677 42.30 29.39 11.34
N VAL A 678 40.99 29.23 11.14
CA VAL A 678 40.01 30.30 11.26
C VAL A 678 38.95 29.90 12.27
N ASP A 679 38.44 30.86 13.04
CA ASP A 679 37.27 30.63 13.87
C ASP A 679 36.07 30.34 12.97
N SER A 680 35.38 29.25 13.29
CA SER A 680 34.15 28.86 12.60
C SER A 680 33.38 27.85 13.42
N GLU A 681 32.07 27.81 13.19
CA GLU A 681 31.17 26.84 13.81
C GLU A 681 30.33 26.19 12.71
N ILE A 682 30.35 24.86 12.69
CA ILE A 682 29.66 24.04 11.70
C ILE A 682 28.78 23.06 12.45
N HIS A 683 27.54 22.92 12.01
CA HIS A 683 26.61 21.96 12.58
C HIS A 683 26.38 20.83 11.59
N PHE A 684 26.29 19.61 12.12
CA PHE A 684 25.94 18.40 11.41
C PHE A 684 24.81 17.69 12.14
N ASP A 685 23.94 17.06 11.39
CA ASP A 685 22.88 16.26 11.96
C ASP A 685 22.43 15.13 11.02
N ASP A 686 21.59 14.25 11.52
CA ASP A 686 20.80 13.29 10.74
C ASP A 686 21.66 12.45 9.78
N LEU A 687 22.80 11.96 10.28
CA LEU A 687 23.74 11.19 9.46
C LEU A 687 23.23 9.77 9.23
N GLU A 688 23.07 9.41 7.96
CA GLU A 688 22.60 8.10 7.54
C GLU A 688 23.55 7.50 6.51
N ILE A 689 23.76 6.19 6.58
CA ILE A 689 24.55 5.45 5.59
C ILE A 689 23.72 4.30 5.06
N TYR A 690 23.66 4.20 3.75
CA TYR A 690 22.96 3.17 3.01
C TYR A 690 23.98 2.34 2.24
N ARG A 691 23.82 1.01 2.24
CA ARG A 691 24.49 0.14 1.28
C ARG A 691 23.63 0.04 0.02
N ILE A 692 24.20 0.34 -1.14
CA ILE A 692 23.47 0.47 -2.41
C ILE A 692 23.96 -0.47 -3.52
N ASP A 693 25.10 -1.13 -3.32
CA ASP A 693 25.70 -2.16 -4.20
C ASP A 693 26.56 -3.08 -3.32
#